data_AF-A0A0M0BR20-F1
#
_entry.id   AF-A0A0M0BR20-F1
#
_cell.length_a   1.000
_cell.length_b   1.000
_cell.length_c   1.000
_cell.angle_alpha   90.00
_cell.angle_beta   90.00
_cell.angle_gamma   90.00
#
_symmetry.space_group_name_H-M   'P 1'
#
loop_
_entity.id
_entity.type
_entity.pdbx_description
1 polymer ?
#
loop_
_entity_poly.entity_id
_entity_poly.type
_entity_poly.pdbx_seq_one_letter_code
_entity_poly.pdbx_strand_id
1 'polypeptide(L)'
;MSAKTKSDILWFETLRNTDVPIVGGKNASLGEMINAGMPVPPGFAVTAYAYEKFIKQTGIAKKIYEIISETVTDPNNPKQYDVASKKIRKLIEDTPMPAAIAKSIKAAYKELNKRFSLKDVFVAVRSSATAEDLPDASFAGQQETYLNVKGPDELLEKVVKCWSSLFTPRAIFYRNEKGFEHEKVFISVGVQKMVNSGAAGVMFTINPVTGETDEIVIEGNYGLGETVVAGAVNPDDFVVDKNTLKIEERRIARKTIHYIRDPKTGKTVHLNVPKEKQKEPCVSDKEIIHLAKLAKLIESHYKKAMDIEWAIDKDLSFPKNIFVVQARPETVWSAKGMKSTQAEEMKAQADLKVVVKGIAAGKRGYGYGVAKVVLSPEEANEKMKEGDVLVTDMTNPDFVPFMKIASAIVTDKGGITSHAAIVSRELAIPCVVGTETATEVLKTGSEYTVDSRNGMIYEGILREATEASAQAAVAVVADSAPVTATKIYMNLGVPEKIEDYKNLPFEGIGLMRTEFILASAIGEHPLNFVDTGKSQDFVDKLAAGVATVARAIQPRPVVVRLSDFKTNEYRELKGGDKYEIVEENPMLGWRGCSRYISKWYQKAFRLECQAIKKCRTEWGLKNVWVMLPMVRTLWEAKQVLEIMKEEELERNRDFKVWLMAETPSLGIMADEFSKLVDGFSIGSNDMTQGVLMIDRDSERLGQMGYFDEREPAVKRIIAHLIKAAHENGCTVSICGEGPSNLPDFAEFLVRAGIDSISVNNDAVLATKKHVASIEQKIILERLAEQAALAAGRPLKKPTPDWEWTP
;
A
#
# COMPACT_ATOMS: atom_id res chain seq x y z
N MET A 1 8.26 7.34 -38.12
CA MET A 1 7.89 8.25 -37.00
C MET A 1 6.67 9.02 -37.43
N SER A 2 5.55 8.96 -36.69
CA SER A 2 4.32 9.65 -37.10
C SER A 2 4.51 11.18 -36.99
N ALA A 3 3.79 11.97 -37.80
CA ALA A 3 3.86 13.43 -37.76
C ALA A 3 3.49 14.02 -36.38
N LYS A 4 2.80 13.25 -35.52
CA LYS A 4 2.38 13.67 -34.17
C LYS A 4 3.54 13.81 -33.18
N THR A 5 4.58 12.97 -33.28
CA THR A 5 5.66 12.93 -32.26
C THR A 5 6.61 14.13 -32.30
N LYS A 6 6.52 14.99 -33.32
CA LYS A 6 7.36 16.19 -33.49
C LYS A 6 6.54 17.49 -33.55
N SER A 7 5.28 17.46 -33.12
CA SER A 7 4.43 18.66 -33.08
C SER A 7 4.55 19.35 -31.72
N ASP A 8 4.60 20.69 -31.72
CA ASP A 8 4.57 21.48 -30.48
C ASP A 8 3.16 21.47 -29.85
N ILE A 9 2.11 21.32 -30.67
CA ILE A 9 0.69 21.39 -30.27
C ILE A 9 -0.09 20.22 -30.86
N LEU A 10 -0.99 19.64 -30.08
CA LEU A 10 -2.00 18.66 -30.53
C LEU A 10 -3.37 19.00 -29.94
N TRP A 11 -4.39 19.04 -30.78
CA TRP A 11 -5.78 19.28 -30.32
C TRP A 11 -6.32 18.04 -29.63
N PHE A 12 -7.10 18.21 -28.55
CA PHE A 12 -7.62 17.06 -27.80
C PHE A 12 -8.44 16.11 -28.67
N GLU A 13 -9.22 16.62 -29.63
CA GLU A 13 -9.99 15.82 -30.59
C GLU A 13 -9.14 14.83 -31.42
N THR A 14 -7.83 15.11 -31.56
CA THR A 14 -6.89 14.26 -32.31
C THR A 14 -6.14 13.24 -31.46
N LEU A 15 -6.31 13.29 -30.13
CA LEU A 15 -5.59 12.45 -29.17
C LEU A 15 -6.33 11.13 -28.88
N ARG A 16 -5.59 10.12 -28.44
CA ARG A 16 -6.07 8.82 -27.97
C ARG A 16 -5.32 8.38 -26.72
N ASN A 17 -5.81 7.38 -26.01
CA ASN A 17 -5.09 6.73 -24.90
C ASN A 17 -3.71 6.16 -25.29
N THR A 18 -3.41 5.95 -26.57
CA THR A 18 -2.07 5.53 -27.04
C THR A 18 -1.05 6.67 -27.06
N ASP A 19 -1.49 7.93 -26.94
CA ASP A 19 -0.64 9.12 -27.07
C ASP A 19 -0.02 9.56 -25.71
N VAL A 20 -0.15 8.77 -24.63
CA VAL A 20 0.42 9.06 -23.29
C VAL A 20 1.89 9.49 -23.32
N PRO A 21 2.80 8.84 -24.08
CA PRO A 21 4.20 9.28 -24.14
C PRO A 21 4.42 10.67 -24.75
N ILE A 22 3.43 11.20 -25.48
CA ILE A 22 3.52 12.48 -26.20
C ILE A 22 2.87 13.61 -25.40
N VAL A 23 1.75 13.32 -24.72
CA VAL A 23 0.90 14.35 -24.08
C VAL A 23 0.60 14.11 -22.61
N GLY A 24 1.15 13.06 -22.00
CA GLY A 24 0.80 12.65 -20.64
C GLY A 24 -0.59 11.99 -20.55
N GLY A 25 -0.86 11.32 -19.44
CA GLY A 25 -2.06 10.49 -19.33
C GLY A 25 -3.36 11.27 -19.21
N LYS A 26 -3.38 12.40 -18.48
CA LYS A 26 -4.57 13.29 -18.44
C LYS A 26 -5.00 13.79 -19.82
N ASN A 27 -4.08 14.35 -20.62
CA ASN A 27 -4.44 14.87 -21.95
C ASN A 27 -4.83 13.73 -22.91
N ALA A 28 -4.18 12.57 -22.81
CA ALA A 28 -4.57 11.39 -23.58
C ALA A 28 -6.00 10.94 -23.23
N SER A 29 -6.33 10.89 -21.94
CA SER A 29 -7.67 10.56 -21.43
C SER A 29 -8.73 11.57 -21.89
N LEU A 30 -8.43 12.88 -21.84
CA LEU A 30 -9.32 13.92 -22.38
C LEU A 30 -9.63 13.71 -23.86
N GLY A 31 -8.61 13.36 -24.65
CA GLY A 31 -8.77 13.05 -26.06
C GLY A 31 -9.62 11.81 -26.31
N GLU A 32 -9.38 10.74 -25.56
CA GLU A 32 -10.15 9.51 -25.63
C GLU A 32 -11.64 9.78 -25.36
N MET A 33 -11.96 10.51 -24.29
CA MET A 33 -13.33 10.86 -23.93
C MET A 33 -14.04 11.70 -25.00
N ILE A 34 -13.36 12.69 -25.60
CA ILE A 34 -13.93 13.49 -26.71
C ILE A 34 -14.31 12.59 -27.89
N ASN A 35 -13.45 11.62 -28.22
CA ASN A 35 -13.69 10.71 -29.33
C ASN A 35 -14.75 9.64 -29.03
N ALA A 36 -14.99 9.36 -27.75
CA ALA A 36 -16.13 8.56 -27.28
C ALA A 36 -17.45 9.34 -27.22
N GLY A 37 -17.47 10.63 -27.62
CA GLY A 37 -18.66 11.47 -27.66
C GLY A 37 -19.06 12.08 -26.31
N MET A 38 -18.17 12.08 -25.32
CA MET A 38 -18.43 12.63 -23.99
C MET A 38 -18.29 14.16 -23.97
N PRO A 39 -19.05 14.89 -23.13
CA PRO A 39 -19.04 16.34 -23.10
C PRO A 39 -17.80 16.89 -22.37
N VAL A 40 -16.65 16.85 -23.04
CA VAL A 40 -15.40 17.39 -22.51
C VAL A 40 -15.18 18.80 -23.07
N PRO A 41 -14.80 19.80 -22.26
CA PRO A 41 -14.48 21.12 -22.76
C PRO A 41 -13.31 21.06 -23.75
N PRO A 42 -13.40 21.70 -24.93
CA PRO A 42 -12.37 21.59 -25.95
C PRO A 42 -11.11 22.37 -25.56
N GLY A 43 -10.01 21.97 -26.17
CA GLY A 43 -8.69 22.52 -25.88
C GLY A 43 -7.60 21.81 -26.68
N PHE A 44 -6.36 22.08 -26.29
CA PHE A 44 -5.17 21.52 -26.91
C PHE A 44 -4.09 21.21 -25.88
N ALA A 45 -3.23 20.25 -26.18
CA ALA A 45 -2.05 19.91 -25.41
C ALA A 45 -0.81 20.59 -26.02
N VAL A 46 -0.03 21.24 -25.17
CA VAL A 46 1.38 21.57 -25.43
C VAL A 46 2.19 20.31 -25.13
N THR A 47 2.82 19.74 -26.13
CA THR A 47 3.35 18.36 -26.06
C THR A 47 4.60 18.26 -25.18
N ALA A 48 4.93 17.04 -24.76
CA ALA A 48 6.22 16.73 -24.12
C ALA A 48 7.42 17.11 -25.02
N TYR A 49 7.24 17.00 -26.34
CA TYR A 49 8.24 17.46 -27.32
C TYR A 49 8.49 18.98 -27.26
N ALA A 50 7.44 19.80 -27.05
CA ALA A 50 7.61 21.24 -26.89
C ALA A 50 8.43 21.57 -25.63
N TYR A 51 8.20 20.87 -24.52
CA TYR A 51 8.99 20.99 -23.30
C TYR A 51 10.45 20.55 -23.51
N GLU A 52 10.67 19.38 -24.12
CA GLU A 52 12.01 18.87 -24.44
C GLU A 52 12.78 19.86 -25.33
N LYS A 53 12.12 20.40 -26.36
CA LYS A 53 12.67 21.41 -27.25
C LYS A 53 13.00 22.71 -26.51
N PHE A 54 12.15 23.16 -25.58
CA PHE A 54 12.42 24.32 -24.73
C PHE A 54 13.71 24.14 -23.92
N ILE A 55 13.84 23.06 -23.15
CA ILE A 55 15.01 22.85 -22.26
C ILE A 55 16.31 22.60 -23.05
N LYS A 56 16.22 22.00 -24.24
CA LYS A 56 17.38 21.73 -25.11
C LYS A 56 17.84 22.98 -25.87
N GLN A 57 16.93 23.72 -26.50
CA GLN A 57 17.30 24.90 -27.31
C GLN A 57 17.82 26.07 -26.46
N THR A 58 17.36 26.17 -25.22
CA THR A 58 17.82 27.20 -24.27
C THR A 58 19.06 26.79 -23.48
N GLY A 59 19.51 25.53 -23.63
CA GLY A 59 20.70 25.01 -22.97
C GLY A 59 20.57 24.80 -21.45
N ILE A 60 19.36 24.88 -20.90
CA ILE A 60 19.13 24.72 -19.45
C ILE A 60 19.01 23.26 -19.02
N ALA A 61 18.77 22.32 -19.94
CA ALA A 61 18.62 20.89 -19.61
C ALA A 61 19.77 20.37 -18.73
N LYS A 62 21.02 20.58 -19.15
CA LYS A 62 22.19 20.13 -18.39
C LYS A 62 22.30 20.80 -17.00
N LYS A 63 22.03 22.11 -16.95
CA LYS A 63 22.08 22.89 -15.70
C LYS A 63 21.05 22.41 -14.67
N ILE A 64 19.86 22.01 -15.13
CA ILE A 64 18.82 21.46 -14.25
C ILE A 64 19.35 20.21 -13.53
N TYR A 65 19.95 19.28 -14.28
CA TYR A 65 20.46 18.04 -13.71
C TYR A 65 21.70 18.26 -12.83
N GLU A 66 22.60 19.16 -13.23
CA GLU A 66 23.75 19.58 -12.42
C GLU A 66 23.28 20.14 -11.06
N ILE A 67 22.27 21.03 -11.05
CA ILE A 67 21.71 21.59 -9.80
C ILE A 67 21.15 20.49 -8.88
N ILE A 68 20.47 19.47 -9.44
CA ILE A 68 19.95 18.35 -8.65
C ILE A 68 21.12 17.57 -8.04
N SER A 69 22.11 17.18 -8.85
CA SER A 69 23.26 16.38 -8.38
C SER A 69 24.14 17.10 -7.36
N GLU A 70 24.30 18.42 -7.49
CA GLU A 70 25.12 19.22 -6.58
C GLU A 70 24.40 19.59 -5.29
N THR A 71 23.08 19.76 -5.34
CA THR A 71 22.30 20.24 -4.20
C THR A 71 21.72 19.10 -3.37
N VAL A 72 21.34 17.98 -4.00
CA VAL A 72 20.75 16.80 -3.34
C VAL A 72 21.85 15.75 -3.15
N THR A 73 22.66 15.94 -2.12
CA THR A 73 23.76 15.03 -1.74
C THR A 73 23.35 14.03 -0.66
N ASP A 74 22.31 14.35 0.11
CA ASP A 74 21.69 13.51 1.12
C ASP A 74 20.20 13.30 0.77
N PRO A 75 19.82 12.08 0.32
CA PRO A 75 18.46 11.77 -0.07
C PRO A 75 17.42 11.94 1.05
N ASN A 76 17.84 11.97 2.31
CA ASN A 76 16.98 12.04 3.49
C ASN A 76 16.86 13.46 4.08
N ASN A 77 17.40 14.48 3.40
CA ASN A 77 17.32 15.87 3.86
C ASN A 77 16.30 16.69 3.04
N PRO A 78 15.06 16.89 3.53
CA PRO A 78 14.02 17.64 2.81
C PRO A 78 14.44 19.06 2.38
N LYS A 79 15.30 19.72 3.18
CA LYS A 79 15.76 21.08 2.89
C LYS A 79 16.59 21.15 1.61
N GLN A 80 17.30 20.08 1.25
CA GLN A 80 18.09 20.04 0.02
C GLN A 80 17.18 20.03 -1.23
N TYR A 81 16.08 19.27 -1.18
CA TYR A 81 15.08 19.24 -2.25
C TYR A 81 14.39 20.59 -2.42
N ASP A 82 14.10 21.29 -1.33
CA ASP A 82 13.55 22.65 -1.37
C ASP A 82 14.51 23.63 -2.05
N VAL A 83 15.80 23.57 -1.71
CA VAL A 83 16.82 24.44 -2.31
C VAL A 83 16.99 24.12 -3.80
N ALA A 84 17.06 22.84 -4.16
CA ALA A 84 17.17 22.40 -5.55
C ALA A 84 15.95 22.83 -6.38
N SER A 85 14.74 22.57 -5.87
CA SER A 85 13.47 23.01 -6.46
C SER A 85 13.43 24.51 -6.70
N LYS A 86 13.73 25.33 -5.68
CA LYS A 86 13.72 26.80 -5.83
C LYS A 86 14.69 27.29 -6.91
N LYS A 87 15.90 26.71 -6.98
CA LYS A 87 16.89 27.07 -8.01
C LYS A 87 16.43 26.65 -9.41
N ILE A 88 15.94 25.43 -9.58
CA ILE A 88 15.52 24.87 -10.87
C ILE A 88 14.27 25.58 -11.39
N ARG A 89 13.26 25.76 -10.54
CA ARG A 89 12.03 26.44 -10.92
C ARG A 89 12.30 27.87 -11.37
N LYS A 90 13.12 28.60 -10.61
CA LYS A 90 13.56 29.94 -11.00
C LYS A 90 14.31 29.93 -12.33
N LEU A 91 15.22 28.97 -12.55
CA LEU A 91 15.93 28.82 -13.82
C LEU A 91 14.96 28.63 -15.00
N ILE A 92 13.94 27.77 -14.86
CA ILE A 92 12.94 27.52 -15.90
C ILE A 92 12.07 28.75 -16.13
N GLU A 93 11.60 29.40 -15.07
CA GLU A 93 10.69 30.54 -15.13
C GLU A 93 11.37 31.82 -15.66
N ASP A 94 12.66 32.01 -15.37
CA ASP A 94 13.45 33.14 -15.89
C ASP A 94 13.95 32.91 -17.33
N THR A 95 13.87 31.68 -17.85
CA THR A 95 14.34 31.34 -19.20
C THR A 95 13.30 31.70 -20.27
N PRO A 96 13.63 32.57 -21.25
CA PRO A 96 12.69 32.95 -22.30
C PRO A 96 12.27 31.76 -23.18
N MET A 97 10.96 31.62 -23.41
CA MET A 97 10.42 30.60 -24.31
C MET A 97 10.83 30.88 -25.77
N PRO A 98 11.35 29.89 -26.53
CA PRO A 98 11.66 30.03 -27.95
C PRO A 98 10.47 30.55 -28.76
N ALA A 99 10.72 31.55 -29.62
CA ALA A 99 9.69 32.25 -30.39
C ALA A 99 8.81 31.30 -31.24
N ALA A 100 9.37 30.19 -31.73
CA ALA A 100 8.63 29.18 -32.47
C ALA A 100 7.54 28.50 -31.62
N ILE A 101 7.88 28.10 -30.39
CA ILE A 101 6.94 27.45 -29.46
C ILE A 101 5.86 28.45 -29.03
N ALA A 102 6.27 29.67 -28.66
CA ALA A 102 5.35 30.75 -28.30
C ALA A 102 4.37 31.06 -29.43
N LYS A 103 4.83 31.12 -30.69
CA LYS A 103 3.99 31.32 -31.87
C LYS A 103 2.98 30.19 -32.05
N SER A 104 3.40 28.93 -31.87
CA SER A 104 2.52 27.76 -31.95
C SER A 104 1.40 27.81 -30.89
N ILE A 105 1.74 28.12 -29.63
CA ILE A 105 0.75 28.25 -28.53
C ILE A 105 -0.21 29.42 -28.80
N LYS A 106 0.31 30.59 -29.19
CA LYS A 106 -0.54 31.77 -29.50
C LYS A 106 -1.48 31.50 -30.69
N ALA A 107 -1.02 30.76 -31.71
CA ALA A 107 -1.84 30.38 -32.85
C ALA A 107 -2.97 29.43 -32.44
N ALA A 108 -2.68 28.42 -31.62
CA ALA A 108 -3.68 27.49 -31.10
C ALA A 108 -4.72 28.18 -30.21
N TYR A 109 -4.28 29.09 -29.33
CA TYR A 109 -5.19 29.90 -28.51
C TYR A 109 -6.06 30.84 -29.35
N LYS A 110 -5.50 31.47 -30.40
CA LYS A 110 -6.28 32.28 -31.36
C LYS A 110 -7.34 31.44 -32.09
N GLU A 111 -7.01 30.21 -32.44
CA GLU A 111 -7.97 29.29 -33.07
C GLU A 111 -9.06 28.87 -32.08
N LEU A 112 -8.72 28.61 -30.81
CA LEU A 112 -9.70 28.35 -29.76
C LEU A 112 -10.65 29.54 -29.56
N ASN A 113 -10.14 30.79 -29.58
CA ASN A 113 -10.95 32.01 -29.53
C ASN A 113 -11.98 32.07 -30.68
N LYS A 114 -11.57 31.72 -31.91
CA LYS A 114 -12.49 31.67 -33.06
C LYS A 114 -13.58 30.62 -32.89
N ARG A 115 -13.25 29.43 -32.39
CA ARG A 115 -14.24 28.35 -32.17
C ARG A 115 -15.40 28.80 -31.26
N PHE A 116 -15.15 29.75 -30.37
CA PHE A 116 -16.16 30.28 -29.43
C PHE A 116 -16.64 31.69 -29.76
N SER A 117 -16.18 32.33 -30.84
CA SER A 117 -16.48 33.73 -31.16
C SER A 117 -16.20 34.70 -30.00
N LEU A 118 -15.16 34.43 -29.21
CA LEU A 118 -14.74 35.26 -28.09
C LEU A 118 -13.42 35.96 -28.41
N LYS A 119 -13.23 37.17 -27.88
CA LYS A 119 -11.96 37.90 -28.00
C LYS A 119 -10.83 37.18 -27.27
N ASP A 120 -11.10 36.79 -26.02
CA ASP A 120 -10.20 36.02 -25.16
C ASP A 120 -11.01 35.02 -24.34
N VAL A 121 -10.87 33.73 -24.64
CA VAL A 121 -11.50 32.65 -23.89
C VAL A 121 -10.72 32.36 -22.61
N PHE A 122 -11.43 32.19 -21.49
CA PHE A 122 -10.79 31.73 -20.26
C PHE A 122 -10.40 30.25 -20.39
N VAL A 123 -9.18 29.91 -19.98
CA VAL A 123 -8.65 28.53 -20.05
C VAL A 123 -8.11 28.05 -18.70
N ALA A 124 -8.24 26.75 -18.45
CA ALA A 124 -7.48 26.01 -17.46
C ALA A 124 -6.16 25.57 -18.10
N VAL A 125 -5.06 25.78 -17.40
CA VAL A 125 -3.72 25.32 -17.80
C VAL A 125 -3.30 24.25 -16.80
N ARG A 126 -3.27 23.00 -17.25
CA ARG A 126 -3.07 21.82 -16.39
C ARG A 126 -1.81 21.07 -16.79
N SER A 127 -1.05 20.67 -15.81
CA SER A 127 0.07 19.74 -15.96
C SER A 127 -0.43 18.31 -16.27
N SER A 128 0.25 17.64 -17.20
CA SER A 128 0.03 16.24 -17.55
C SER A 128 1.38 15.58 -17.81
N ALA A 129 1.93 14.92 -16.81
CA ALA A 129 3.24 14.27 -16.96
C ALA A 129 3.14 12.92 -17.68
N THR A 130 4.20 12.55 -18.38
CA THR A 130 4.30 11.26 -19.11
C THR A 130 4.39 10.04 -18.19
N ALA A 131 4.74 10.25 -16.92
CA ALA A 131 4.87 9.21 -15.89
C ALA A 131 3.78 9.30 -14.80
N GLU A 132 2.77 10.18 -14.95
CA GLU A 132 1.79 10.49 -13.90
C GLU A 132 0.84 9.32 -13.55
N ASP A 133 0.63 8.42 -14.51
CA ASP A 133 -0.38 7.36 -14.49
C ASP A 133 0.23 5.95 -14.66
N LEU A 134 1.48 5.74 -14.21
CA LEU A 134 2.07 4.39 -14.17
C LEU A 134 1.36 3.56 -13.08
N PRO A 135 1.13 2.24 -13.28
CA PRO A 135 0.39 1.38 -12.34
C PRO A 135 0.90 1.42 -10.88
N ASP A 136 2.20 1.67 -10.71
CA ASP A 136 2.89 1.71 -9.41
C ASP A 136 3.27 3.13 -8.95
N ALA A 137 2.84 4.18 -9.67
CA ALA A 137 3.17 5.57 -9.39
C ALA A 137 1.97 6.51 -9.51
N SER A 138 1.39 6.89 -8.36
CA SER A 138 0.36 7.94 -8.29
C SER A 138 1.03 9.27 -7.95
N PHE A 139 1.18 10.16 -8.94
CA PHE A 139 1.62 11.55 -8.75
C PHE A 139 0.47 12.49 -8.36
N ALA A 140 -0.65 11.94 -7.88
CA ALA A 140 -1.88 12.68 -7.63
C ALA A 140 -1.65 13.90 -6.73
N GLY A 141 -2.12 15.07 -7.19
CA GLY A 141 -2.07 16.33 -6.47
C GLY A 141 -0.69 17.01 -6.35
N GLN A 142 0.35 16.50 -7.02
CA GLN A 142 1.72 17.06 -6.90
C GLN A 142 2.07 18.17 -7.91
N GLN A 143 1.27 18.33 -8.95
CA GLN A 143 1.59 19.22 -10.08
C GLN A 143 0.59 20.37 -10.20
N GLU A 144 1.05 21.52 -10.71
CA GLU A 144 0.28 22.78 -10.64
C GLU A 144 -0.80 22.84 -11.73
N THR A 145 -1.95 23.41 -11.35
CA THR A 145 -3.07 23.76 -12.22
C THR A 145 -3.40 25.24 -12.05
N TYR A 146 -3.61 25.94 -13.16
CA TYR A 146 -3.98 27.35 -13.17
C TYR A 146 -5.35 27.53 -13.81
N LEU A 147 -6.30 28.07 -13.07
CA LEU A 147 -7.66 28.32 -13.52
C LEU A 147 -7.86 29.78 -13.96
N ASN A 148 -8.85 30.01 -14.82
CA ASN A 148 -9.27 31.34 -15.27
C ASN A 148 -8.15 32.18 -15.93
N VAL A 149 -7.22 31.51 -16.62
CA VAL A 149 -6.16 32.18 -17.39
C VAL A 149 -6.77 32.85 -18.61
N LYS A 150 -6.40 34.11 -18.87
CA LYS A 150 -6.97 34.91 -19.95
C LYS A 150 -5.90 35.63 -20.77
N GLY A 151 -5.92 35.36 -22.07
CA GLY A 151 -5.07 36.04 -23.03
C GLY A 151 -3.75 35.30 -23.30
N PRO A 152 -3.10 35.61 -24.43
CA PRO A 152 -1.95 34.85 -24.91
C PRO A 152 -0.72 34.97 -24.01
N ASP A 153 -0.49 36.11 -23.37
CA ASP A 153 0.73 36.33 -22.58
C ASP A 153 0.64 35.66 -21.21
N GLU A 154 -0.52 35.75 -20.53
CA GLU A 154 -0.76 35.00 -19.28
C GLU A 154 -0.71 33.48 -19.53
N LEU A 155 -1.24 33.02 -20.66
CA LEU A 155 -1.16 31.62 -21.06
C LEU A 155 0.29 31.13 -21.16
N LEU A 156 1.17 31.89 -21.82
CA LEU A 156 2.58 31.52 -21.92
C LEU A 156 3.26 31.45 -20.55
N GLU A 157 2.99 32.42 -19.67
CA GLU A 157 3.49 32.40 -18.29
C GLU A 157 3.06 31.12 -17.56
N LYS A 158 1.77 30.75 -17.63
CA LYS A 158 1.26 29.56 -16.94
C LYS A 158 1.77 28.26 -17.53
N VAL A 159 2.01 28.19 -18.84
CA VAL A 159 2.65 27.02 -19.47
C VAL A 159 4.06 26.81 -18.92
N VAL A 160 4.86 27.88 -18.79
CA VAL A 160 6.20 27.79 -18.20
C VAL A 160 6.15 27.38 -16.73
N LYS A 161 5.17 27.88 -15.96
CA LYS A 161 4.96 27.45 -14.57
C LYS A 161 4.56 25.98 -14.46
N CYS A 162 3.69 25.49 -15.34
CA CYS A 162 3.41 24.05 -15.40
C CYS A 162 4.68 23.23 -15.73
N TRP A 163 5.54 23.71 -16.62
CA TRP A 163 6.84 23.05 -16.86
C TRP A 163 7.76 23.08 -15.64
N SER A 164 7.82 24.20 -14.92
CA SER A 164 8.64 24.31 -13.69
C SER A 164 8.11 23.40 -12.57
N SER A 165 6.79 23.17 -12.53
CA SER A 165 6.14 22.27 -11.56
C SER A 165 6.60 20.81 -11.67
N LEU A 166 7.25 20.40 -12.76
CA LEU A 166 7.92 19.10 -12.84
C LEU A 166 9.02 18.96 -11.77
N PHE A 167 9.56 20.07 -11.24
CA PHE A 167 10.65 20.11 -10.28
C PHE A 167 10.24 20.71 -8.94
N THR A 168 9.00 20.46 -8.48
CA THR A 168 8.65 20.69 -7.07
C THR A 168 9.50 19.82 -6.15
N PRO A 169 9.70 20.20 -4.86
CA PRO A 169 10.53 19.42 -3.94
C PRO A 169 10.09 17.95 -3.88
N ARG A 170 8.77 17.74 -3.80
CA ARG A 170 8.13 16.42 -3.78
C ARG A 170 8.35 15.63 -5.08
N ALA A 171 8.26 16.26 -6.25
CA ALA A 171 8.50 15.59 -7.52
C ALA A 171 9.98 15.19 -7.71
N ILE A 172 10.92 16.00 -7.20
CA ILE A 172 12.35 15.65 -7.21
C ILE A 172 12.61 14.48 -6.25
N PHE A 173 12.13 14.59 -5.00
CA PHE A 173 12.26 13.53 -3.99
C PHE A 173 11.72 12.19 -4.47
N TYR A 174 10.48 12.18 -4.97
CA TYR A 174 9.82 10.96 -5.42
C TYR A 174 10.59 10.25 -6.54
N ARG A 175 11.13 11.01 -7.51
CA ARG A 175 11.93 10.42 -8.60
C ARG A 175 13.25 9.85 -8.11
N ASN A 176 13.89 10.48 -7.12
CA ASN A 176 15.09 9.94 -6.49
C ASN A 176 14.78 8.64 -5.74
N GLU A 177 13.71 8.61 -4.94
CA GLU A 177 13.29 7.44 -4.17
C GLU A 177 12.99 6.23 -5.09
N LYS A 178 12.32 6.47 -6.22
CA LYS A 178 11.97 5.44 -7.21
C LYS A 178 13.08 5.11 -8.20
N GLY A 179 14.24 5.78 -8.13
CA GLY A 179 15.35 5.58 -9.07
C GLY A 179 15.05 6.00 -10.51
N PHE A 180 14.09 6.90 -10.73
CA PHE A 180 13.78 7.40 -12.07
C PHE A 180 14.80 8.47 -12.49
N GLU A 181 15.48 8.24 -13.61
CA GLU A 181 16.33 9.25 -14.23
C GLU A 181 15.53 10.51 -14.57
N HIS A 182 15.90 11.65 -13.98
CA HIS A 182 15.25 12.94 -14.25
C HIS A 182 15.23 13.32 -15.74
N GLU A 183 16.20 12.83 -16.51
CA GLU A 183 16.35 13.10 -17.95
C GLU A 183 15.27 12.44 -18.82
N LYS A 184 14.60 11.42 -18.30
CA LYS A 184 13.62 10.61 -19.03
C LYS A 184 12.17 10.99 -18.73
N VAL A 185 11.94 11.94 -17.82
CA VAL A 185 10.60 12.38 -17.44
C VAL A 185 10.26 13.70 -18.12
N PHE A 186 9.24 13.68 -18.98
CA PHE A 186 8.75 14.86 -19.66
C PHE A 186 7.32 15.21 -19.22
N ILE A 187 6.97 16.49 -19.41
CA ILE A 187 5.66 17.03 -19.05
C ILE A 187 5.00 17.68 -20.25
N SER A 188 3.71 17.40 -20.40
CA SER A 188 2.82 18.09 -21.31
C SER A 188 1.92 19.04 -20.52
N VAL A 189 1.38 20.05 -21.18
CA VAL A 189 0.46 21.02 -20.58
C VAL A 189 -0.84 21.06 -21.36
N GLY A 190 -1.93 20.66 -20.71
CA GLY A 190 -3.29 20.77 -21.26
C GLY A 190 -3.83 22.19 -21.11
N VAL A 191 -4.26 22.79 -22.22
CA VAL A 191 -4.93 24.09 -22.26
C VAL A 191 -6.38 23.85 -22.64
N GLN A 192 -7.26 23.87 -21.65
CA GLN A 192 -8.67 23.51 -21.78
C GLN A 192 -9.55 24.74 -21.57
N LYS A 193 -10.62 24.91 -22.37
CA LYS A 193 -11.61 25.97 -22.12
C LYS A 193 -12.18 25.84 -20.69
N MET A 194 -12.20 26.94 -19.94
CA MET A 194 -12.86 26.99 -18.63
C MET A 194 -14.38 26.79 -18.77
N VAL A 195 -14.91 25.98 -17.85
CA VAL A 195 -16.34 25.92 -17.54
C VAL A 195 -16.62 26.98 -16.48
N ASN A 196 -17.64 27.82 -16.70
CA ASN A 196 -18.02 28.84 -15.71
C ASN A 196 -18.92 28.20 -14.66
N SER A 197 -18.34 27.36 -13.81
CA SER A 197 -19.09 26.43 -12.98
C SER A 197 -19.99 27.13 -11.97
N GLY A 198 -21.28 26.76 -11.97
CA GLY A 198 -22.22 27.04 -10.88
C GLY A 198 -22.08 26.02 -9.75
N ALA A 199 -21.81 24.77 -10.12
CA ALA A 199 -21.44 23.67 -9.24
C ALA A 199 -20.43 22.77 -9.95
N ALA A 200 -19.57 22.11 -9.19
CA ALA A 200 -18.58 21.17 -9.70
C ALA A 200 -18.18 20.19 -8.60
N GLY A 201 -17.60 19.08 -9.00
CA GLY A 201 -17.16 18.07 -8.06
C GLY A 201 -16.62 16.83 -8.75
N VAL A 202 -16.79 15.70 -8.07
CA VAL A 202 -16.20 14.40 -8.41
C VAL A 202 -17.27 13.33 -8.37
N MET A 203 -17.11 12.27 -9.15
CA MET A 203 -17.99 11.11 -9.09
C MET A 203 -17.23 9.82 -9.36
N PHE A 204 -17.64 8.76 -8.69
CA PHE A 204 -17.07 7.43 -8.80
C PHE A 204 -18.09 6.48 -9.38
N THR A 205 -17.66 5.62 -10.30
CA THR A 205 -18.52 4.57 -10.87
C THR A 205 -18.57 3.32 -10.00
N ILE A 206 -17.99 3.38 -8.82
CA ILE A 206 -18.08 2.37 -7.75
C ILE A 206 -18.19 3.16 -6.46
N ASN A 207 -18.88 2.66 -5.45
CA ASN A 207 -18.82 3.32 -4.15
C ASN A 207 -17.41 3.13 -3.56
N PRO A 208 -16.63 4.22 -3.38
CA PRO A 208 -15.23 4.11 -2.99
C PRO A 208 -15.08 3.73 -1.50
N VAL A 209 -16.14 3.81 -0.71
CA VAL A 209 -16.17 3.45 0.72
C VAL A 209 -16.60 1.99 0.92
N THR A 210 -17.64 1.54 0.22
CA THR A 210 -18.18 0.17 0.36
C THR A 210 -17.56 -0.83 -0.61
N GLY A 211 -17.11 -0.36 -1.78
CA GLY A 211 -16.75 -1.21 -2.92
C GLY A 211 -17.95 -1.70 -3.73
N GLU A 212 -19.17 -1.22 -3.45
CA GLU A 212 -20.37 -1.64 -4.19
C GLU A 212 -20.32 -1.17 -5.65
N THR A 213 -20.31 -2.15 -6.55
CA THR A 213 -20.18 -1.90 -8.00
C THR A 213 -21.49 -1.45 -8.64
N ASP A 214 -22.61 -1.63 -7.97
CA ASP A 214 -23.93 -1.18 -8.43
C ASP A 214 -24.23 0.25 -8.01
N GLU A 215 -23.31 0.94 -7.33
CA GLU A 215 -23.51 2.33 -6.87
C GLU A 215 -22.62 3.31 -7.63
N ILE A 216 -23.16 4.51 -7.86
CA ILE A 216 -22.42 5.69 -8.32
C ILE A 216 -22.47 6.73 -7.21
N VAL A 217 -21.31 7.18 -6.76
CA VAL A 217 -21.18 8.22 -5.72
C VAL A 217 -20.84 9.53 -6.40
N ILE A 218 -21.60 10.59 -6.12
CA ILE A 218 -21.43 11.92 -6.70
C ILE A 218 -21.25 12.92 -5.57
N GLU A 219 -20.10 13.58 -5.52
CA GLU A 219 -19.83 14.67 -4.58
C GLU A 219 -19.78 16.02 -5.31
N GLY A 220 -20.34 17.07 -4.70
CA GLY A 220 -20.40 18.40 -5.33
C GLY A 220 -20.33 19.57 -4.35
N ASN A 221 -19.76 20.68 -4.81
CA ASN A 221 -19.84 21.99 -4.14
C ASN A 221 -20.23 23.09 -5.14
N TYR A 222 -20.67 24.24 -4.63
CA TYR A 222 -20.84 25.43 -5.45
C TYR A 222 -19.51 25.92 -6.05
N GLY A 223 -19.58 26.49 -7.26
CA GLY A 223 -18.43 27.11 -7.92
C GLY A 223 -17.49 26.10 -8.59
N LEU A 224 -16.20 26.40 -8.58
CA LEU A 224 -15.15 25.60 -9.20
C LEU A 224 -14.82 24.36 -8.35
N GLY A 225 -14.56 23.22 -9.02
CA GLY A 225 -14.33 21.92 -8.37
C GLY A 225 -13.06 21.83 -7.52
N GLU A 226 -12.17 22.83 -7.61
CA GLU A 226 -10.94 22.92 -6.82
C GLU A 226 -11.20 22.81 -5.32
N THR A 227 -12.32 23.34 -4.81
CA THR A 227 -12.67 23.23 -3.38
C THR A 227 -12.93 21.79 -2.94
N VAL A 228 -13.47 20.96 -3.83
CA VAL A 228 -13.79 19.55 -3.55
C VAL A 228 -12.53 18.70 -3.64
N VAL A 229 -11.77 18.87 -4.73
CA VAL A 229 -10.53 18.12 -4.97
C VAL A 229 -9.46 18.44 -3.91
N ALA A 230 -9.38 19.69 -3.46
CA ALA A 230 -8.46 20.09 -2.39
C ALA A 230 -8.96 19.69 -0.98
N GLY A 231 -10.18 19.18 -0.83
CA GLY A 231 -10.78 18.88 0.48
C GLY A 231 -11.02 20.12 1.35
N ALA A 232 -11.10 21.31 0.75
CA ALA A 232 -11.23 22.58 1.47
C ALA A 232 -12.64 22.83 2.03
N VAL A 233 -13.60 22.00 1.62
CA VAL A 233 -15.02 22.08 1.99
C VAL A 233 -15.59 20.67 2.18
N ASN A 234 -16.66 20.54 2.96
CA ASN A 234 -17.48 19.33 3.01
C ASN A 234 -18.48 19.41 1.85
N PRO A 235 -18.36 18.57 0.82
CA PRO A 235 -19.26 18.60 -0.34
C PRO A 235 -20.61 17.96 0.00
N ASP A 236 -21.63 18.26 -0.82
CA ASP A 236 -22.83 17.41 -0.87
C ASP A 236 -22.44 16.04 -1.43
N ASP A 237 -23.07 14.99 -0.92
CA ASP A 237 -22.84 13.60 -1.32
C ASP A 237 -24.17 12.92 -1.71
N PHE A 238 -24.14 12.22 -2.83
CA PHE A 238 -25.29 11.54 -3.42
C PHE A 238 -24.90 10.14 -3.87
N VAL A 239 -25.67 9.13 -3.46
CA VAL A 239 -25.52 7.75 -3.92
C VAL A 239 -26.66 7.43 -4.89
N VAL A 240 -26.30 6.94 -6.08
CA VAL A 240 -27.24 6.60 -7.16
C VAL A 240 -27.07 5.13 -7.53
N ASP A 241 -28.15 4.37 -7.52
CA ASP A 241 -28.15 3.00 -8.03
C ASP A 241 -27.92 3.01 -9.55
N LYS A 242 -26.89 2.29 -9.98
CA LYS A 242 -26.40 2.26 -11.36
C LYS A 242 -27.42 1.63 -12.29
N ASN A 243 -28.24 0.69 -11.80
CA ASN A 243 -29.18 -0.07 -12.63
C ASN A 243 -30.46 0.74 -12.93
N THR A 244 -31.07 1.31 -11.91
CA THR A 244 -32.34 2.05 -11.94
C THR A 244 -32.16 3.56 -12.12
N LEU A 245 -30.96 4.09 -11.87
CA LEU A 245 -30.64 5.53 -11.81
C LEU A 245 -31.43 6.29 -10.73
N LYS A 246 -31.92 5.57 -9.71
CA LYS A 246 -32.61 6.17 -8.57
C LYS A 246 -31.58 6.70 -7.58
N ILE A 247 -31.83 7.89 -7.05
CA ILE A 247 -31.03 8.47 -5.95
C ILE A 247 -31.44 7.76 -4.67
N GLU A 248 -30.52 7.04 -4.03
CA GLU A 248 -30.76 6.22 -2.85
C GLU A 248 -30.42 6.97 -1.55
N GLU A 249 -29.28 7.66 -1.51
CA GLU A 249 -28.86 8.49 -0.38
C GLU A 249 -28.64 9.95 -0.81
N ARG A 250 -28.95 10.87 0.09
CA ARG A 250 -28.62 12.30 -0.03
C ARG A 250 -28.06 12.82 1.28
N ARG A 251 -26.87 13.38 1.23
CA ARG A 251 -26.24 14.05 2.37
C ARG A 251 -25.87 15.47 1.95
N ILE A 252 -26.61 16.44 2.47
CA ILE A 252 -26.39 17.86 2.17
C ILE A 252 -25.48 18.44 3.25
N ALA A 253 -24.25 18.75 2.88
CA ALA A 253 -23.26 19.30 3.78
C ALA A 253 -23.36 20.82 3.85
N ARG A 254 -22.87 21.39 4.96
CA ARG A 254 -22.78 22.84 5.13
C ARG A 254 -21.61 23.39 4.30
N LYS A 255 -21.89 23.79 3.07
CA LYS A 255 -20.91 24.33 2.13
C LYS A 255 -20.51 25.75 2.54
N THR A 256 -19.43 25.92 3.28
CA THR A 256 -19.02 27.22 3.86
C THR A 256 -18.33 28.14 2.88
N ILE A 257 -17.56 27.59 1.94
CA ILE A 257 -16.77 28.33 0.94
C ILE A 257 -17.04 27.83 -0.47
N HIS A 258 -16.86 28.72 -1.44
CA HIS A 258 -16.85 28.38 -2.85
C HIS A 258 -15.87 29.27 -3.63
N TYR A 259 -15.31 28.72 -4.71
CA TYR A 259 -14.40 29.47 -5.58
C TYR A 259 -15.14 29.83 -6.86
N ILE A 260 -15.10 31.10 -7.24
CA ILE A 260 -15.76 31.57 -8.46
C ILE A 260 -14.82 32.42 -9.29
N ARG A 261 -15.11 32.52 -10.59
CA ARG A 261 -14.51 33.55 -11.44
C ARG A 261 -15.14 34.89 -11.10
N ASP A 262 -14.33 35.83 -10.61
CA ASP A 262 -14.74 37.21 -10.36
C ASP A 262 -15.17 37.86 -11.69
N PRO A 263 -16.42 38.34 -11.80
CA PRO A 263 -16.90 39.04 -12.99
C PRO A 263 -16.10 40.30 -13.35
N LYS A 264 -15.45 40.96 -12.37
CA LYS A 264 -14.69 42.20 -12.58
C LYS A 264 -13.26 41.93 -13.02
N THR A 265 -12.52 41.14 -12.24
CA THR A 265 -11.10 40.88 -12.51
C THR A 265 -10.85 39.69 -13.43
N GLY A 266 -11.83 38.79 -13.57
CA GLY A 266 -11.68 37.53 -14.30
C GLY A 266 -10.86 36.47 -13.57
N LYS A 267 -10.34 36.76 -12.37
CA LYS A 267 -9.54 35.83 -11.58
C LYS A 267 -10.39 34.95 -10.69
N THR A 268 -9.82 33.84 -10.21
CA THR A 268 -10.44 33.03 -9.16
C THR A 268 -10.43 33.79 -7.84
N VAL A 269 -11.58 33.88 -7.18
CA VAL A 269 -11.73 34.47 -5.84
C VAL A 269 -12.35 33.46 -4.90
N HIS A 270 -11.89 33.47 -3.65
CA HIS A 270 -12.35 32.58 -2.59
C HIS A 270 -13.36 33.32 -1.74
N LEU A 271 -14.62 32.88 -1.76
CA LEU A 271 -15.72 33.55 -1.08
C LEU A 271 -16.42 32.59 -0.13
N ASN A 272 -17.05 33.15 0.90
CA ASN A 272 -17.97 32.40 1.73
C ASN A 272 -19.30 32.25 0.98
N VAL A 273 -19.87 31.05 1.01
CA VAL A 273 -21.23 30.81 0.52
C VAL A 273 -22.21 31.55 1.46
N PRO A 274 -23.19 32.29 0.92
CA PRO A 274 -24.21 32.95 1.75
C PRO A 274 -24.90 31.97 2.69
N LYS A 275 -25.12 32.36 3.96
CA LYS A 275 -25.66 31.46 5.02
C LYS A 275 -26.94 30.73 4.60
N GLU A 276 -27.82 31.41 3.88
CA GLU A 276 -29.08 30.86 3.32
C GLU A 276 -28.83 29.64 2.41
N LYS A 277 -27.75 29.68 1.60
CA LYS A 277 -27.42 28.67 0.59
C LYS A 277 -26.54 27.54 1.12
N GLN A 278 -25.91 27.69 2.29
CA GLN A 278 -24.95 26.69 2.78
C GLN A 278 -25.58 25.30 2.98
N LYS A 279 -26.88 25.25 3.24
CA LYS A 279 -27.65 24.01 3.49
C LYS A 279 -28.54 23.58 2.32
N GLU A 280 -28.48 24.28 1.19
CA GLU A 280 -29.18 23.89 -0.03
C GLU A 280 -28.33 22.92 -0.85
N PRO A 281 -28.92 21.98 -1.61
CA PRO A 281 -28.17 21.14 -2.53
C PRO A 281 -27.51 21.99 -3.63
N CYS A 282 -26.26 21.69 -3.96
CA CYS A 282 -25.53 22.38 -5.04
C CYS A 282 -25.96 21.96 -6.44
N VAL A 283 -26.59 20.80 -6.58
CA VAL A 283 -27.05 20.21 -7.84
C VAL A 283 -28.49 19.73 -7.74
N SER A 284 -29.22 19.79 -8.86
CA SER A 284 -30.60 19.30 -8.95
C SER A 284 -30.69 17.80 -9.29
N ASP A 285 -31.83 17.17 -8.99
CA ASP A 285 -32.08 15.76 -9.30
C ASP A 285 -31.87 15.40 -10.77
N LYS A 286 -32.26 16.29 -11.70
CA LYS A 286 -32.08 16.08 -13.14
C LYS A 286 -30.59 16.07 -13.51
N GLU A 287 -29.79 16.88 -12.84
CA GLU A 287 -28.34 16.95 -13.04
C GLU A 287 -27.64 15.73 -12.44
N ILE A 288 -28.03 15.29 -11.23
CA ILE A 288 -27.53 14.07 -10.58
C ILE A 288 -27.76 12.85 -11.49
N ILE A 289 -28.98 12.68 -12.00
CA ILE A 289 -29.30 11.55 -12.89
C ILE A 289 -28.52 11.63 -14.22
N HIS A 290 -28.28 12.83 -14.74
CA HIS A 290 -27.50 13.00 -15.97
C HIS A 290 -26.01 12.71 -15.75
N LEU A 291 -25.45 13.15 -14.62
CA LEU A 291 -24.09 12.80 -14.20
C LEU A 291 -23.93 11.28 -14.05
N ALA A 292 -24.88 10.60 -13.40
CA ALA A 292 -24.88 9.14 -13.30
C ALA A 292 -24.91 8.44 -14.68
N LYS A 293 -25.69 8.95 -15.64
CA LYS A 293 -25.70 8.44 -17.02
C LYS A 293 -24.34 8.61 -17.71
N LEU A 294 -23.69 9.77 -17.52
CA LEU A 294 -22.35 10.01 -18.05
C LEU A 294 -21.31 9.09 -17.39
N ALA A 295 -21.40 8.89 -16.07
CA ALA A 295 -20.53 7.99 -15.33
C ALA A 295 -20.59 6.56 -15.88
N LYS A 296 -21.80 6.04 -16.13
CA LYS A 296 -22.00 4.72 -16.77
C LYS A 296 -21.41 4.64 -18.17
N LEU A 297 -21.57 5.69 -18.98
CA LEU A 297 -21.01 5.75 -20.33
C LEU A 297 -19.48 5.69 -20.28
N ILE A 298 -18.86 6.43 -19.35
CA ILE A 298 -17.42 6.45 -19.14
C ILE A 298 -16.92 5.07 -18.67
N GLU A 299 -17.52 4.48 -17.64
CA GLU A 299 -17.16 3.13 -17.18
C GLU A 299 -17.30 2.09 -18.29
N SER A 300 -18.38 2.13 -19.07
CA SER A 300 -18.58 1.20 -20.19
C SER A 300 -17.53 1.34 -21.28
N HIS A 301 -17.01 2.55 -21.52
CA HIS A 301 -15.95 2.80 -22.51
C HIS A 301 -14.61 2.24 -22.04
N TYR A 302 -14.22 2.54 -20.80
CA TYR A 302 -12.93 2.12 -20.24
C TYR A 302 -12.92 0.69 -19.68
N LYS A 303 -14.11 0.08 -19.47
CA LYS A 303 -14.34 -1.26 -18.91
C LYS A 303 -13.70 -1.47 -17.54
N LYS A 304 -13.61 -0.40 -16.74
CA LYS A 304 -13.02 -0.36 -15.40
C LYS A 304 -13.79 0.66 -14.56
N ALA A 305 -13.70 0.55 -13.24
CA ALA A 305 -14.23 1.59 -12.36
C ALA A 305 -13.45 2.89 -12.55
N MET A 306 -14.15 4.03 -12.51
CA MET A 306 -13.61 5.33 -12.90
C MET A 306 -13.84 6.38 -11.81
N ASP A 307 -12.83 7.23 -11.62
CA ASP A 307 -12.84 8.48 -10.87
C ASP A 307 -12.95 9.64 -11.89
N ILE A 308 -14.01 10.45 -11.78
CA ILE A 308 -14.42 11.41 -12.80
C ILE A 308 -14.66 12.78 -12.17
N GLU A 309 -13.96 13.80 -12.63
CA GLU A 309 -14.23 15.19 -12.28
C GLU A 309 -15.25 15.81 -13.24
N TRP A 310 -16.23 16.52 -12.69
CA TRP A 310 -17.31 17.14 -13.46
C TRP A 310 -17.57 18.59 -13.07
N ALA A 311 -18.17 19.34 -13.99
CA ALA A 311 -18.53 20.74 -13.80
C ALA A 311 -19.84 21.08 -14.51
N ILE A 312 -20.68 21.87 -13.87
CA ILE A 312 -21.95 22.36 -14.41
C ILE A 312 -21.82 23.85 -14.73
N ASP A 313 -21.80 24.18 -16.02
CA ASP A 313 -21.71 25.56 -16.50
C ASP A 313 -23.00 26.33 -16.18
N LYS A 314 -22.88 27.46 -15.48
CA LYS A 314 -24.06 28.27 -15.14
C LYS A 314 -24.59 29.11 -16.31
N ASP A 315 -23.81 29.27 -17.38
CA ASP A 315 -24.18 30.08 -18.54
C ASP A 315 -24.92 29.25 -19.60
N LEU A 316 -24.95 27.92 -19.47
CA LEU A 316 -25.62 27.00 -20.39
C LEU A 316 -26.86 26.36 -19.75
N SER A 317 -27.79 25.91 -20.59
CA SER A 317 -29.00 25.20 -20.16
C SER A 317 -28.79 23.68 -20.12
N PHE A 318 -29.40 23.03 -19.13
CA PHE A 318 -29.48 21.58 -19.03
C PHE A 318 -30.11 20.95 -20.28
N PRO A 319 -29.59 19.82 -20.81
CA PRO A 319 -28.46 19.02 -20.29
C PRO A 319 -27.08 19.42 -20.83
N LYS A 320 -26.97 20.43 -21.70
CA LYS A 320 -25.71 20.81 -22.36
C LYS A 320 -24.72 21.55 -21.45
N ASN A 321 -25.13 21.85 -20.24
CA ASN A 321 -24.32 22.55 -19.24
C ASN A 321 -23.39 21.63 -18.46
N ILE A 322 -23.54 20.31 -18.56
CA ILE A 322 -22.73 19.34 -17.80
C ILE A 322 -21.51 18.95 -18.62
N PHE A 323 -20.33 19.13 -18.04
CA PHE A 323 -19.06 18.79 -18.63
C PHE A 323 -18.26 17.83 -17.74
N VAL A 324 -17.52 16.94 -18.39
CA VAL A 324 -16.50 16.09 -17.76
C VAL A 324 -15.15 16.76 -17.97
N VAL A 325 -14.46 17.09 -16.89
CA VAL A 325 -13.21 17.86 -16.94
C VAL A 325 -11.96 16.98 -16.77
N GLN A 326 -12.11 15.78 -16.19
CA GLN A 326 -11.07 14.76 -16.08
C GLN A 326 -11.71 13.38 -15.81
N ALA A 327 -11.05 12.31 -16.24
CA ALA A 327 -11.41 10.94 -15.86
C ALA A 327 -10.17 10.05 -15.83
N ARG A 328 -10.11 9.15 -14.84
CA ARG A 328 -9.04 8.16 -14.68
C ARG A 328 -9.57 6.88 -14.03
N PRO A 329 -8.89 5.73 -14.17
CA PRO A 329 -9.26 4.52 -13.45
C PRO A 329 -9.24 4.76 -11.93
N GLU A 330 -10.24 4.23 -11.23
CA GLU A 330 -10.24 4.10 -9.77
C GLU A 330 -9.24 2.99 -9.41
N THR A 331 -8.34 3.20 -8.45
CA THR A 331 -7.18 2.32 -8.23
C THR A 331 -7.30 1.40 -7.01
N VAL A 332 -8.16 1.71 -6.03
CA VAL A 332 -8.25 0.96 -4.76
C VAL A 332 -9.05 -0.33 -4.93
N TRP A 333 -10.19 -0.27 -5.62
CA TRP A 333 -11.08 -1.41 -5.81
C TRP A 333 -10.88 -2.10 -7.17
N SER A 334 -10.44 -1.36 -8.21
CA SER A 334 -10.07 -1.99 -9.49
C SER A 334 -8.91 -2.98 -9.36
N ALA A 335 -8.06 -2.84 -8.33
CA ALA A 335 -7.01 -3.80 -8.01
C ALA A 335 -7.52 -5.11 -7.37
N LYS A 336 -8.74 -5.14 -6.82
CA LYS A 336 -9.28 -6.27 -6.04
C LYS A 336 -10.15 -7.25 -6.81
N GLY A 337 -10.55 -6.97 -8.06
CA GLY A 337 -11.39 -7.87 -8.86
C GLY A 337 -12.83 -7.97 -8.33
N MET A 338 -13.80 -7.76 -9.21
CA MET A 338 -15.22 -7.63 -8.85
C MET A 338 -15.83 -8.91 -8.26
N LYS A 339 -16.47 -8.77 -7.09
CA LYS A 339 -17.91 -9.03 -6.87
C LYS A 339 -18.32 -8.61 -5.45
N SER A 340 -19.36 -7.78 -5.34
CA SER A 340 -20.03 -7.48 -4.09
C SER A 340 -21.14 -8.51 -3.82
N THR A 341 -21.37 -8.78 -2.53
CA THR A 341 -22.62 -9.37 -2.03
C THR A 341 -23.06 -8.53 -0.85
N GLN A 342 -24.26 -7.97 -0.99
CA GLN A 342 -24.96 -7.14 -0.02
C GLN A 342 -24.97 -7.81 1.36
N ALA A 343 -24.47 -7.09 2.38
CA ALA A 343 -24.60 -7.47 3.78
C ALA A 343 -25.76 -6.70 4.41
N GLU A 344 -26.72 -7.43 4.98
CA GLU A 344 -27.89 -6.89 5.67
C GLU A 344 -27.50 -6.06 6.92
N GLU A 345 -28.23 -4.97 7.11
CA GLU A 345 -28.09 -4.00 8.20
C GLU A 345 -28.37 -4.62 9.58
N MET A 346 -27.33 -4.76 10.42
CA MET A 346 -27.51 -4.93 11.88
C MET A 346 -27.43 -3.58 12.58
N LYS A 347 -28.60 -3.05 12.98
CA LYS A 347 -28.71 -1.93 13.92
C LYS A 347 -28.23 -2.38 15.31
N ALA A 348 -27.13 -1.83 15.79
CA ALA A 348 -26.73 -1.89 17.19
C ALA A 348 -26.50 -0.46 17.72
N GLN A 349 -27.41 -0.04 18.60
CA GLN A 349 -27.39 1.21 19.34
C GLN A 349 -26.50 0.96 20.58
N ALA A 350 -25.38 1.69 20.74
CA ALA A 350 -24.46 1.52 21.86
C ALA A 350 -24.45 2.75 22.79
N ASP A 351 -24.39 2.49 24.09
CA ASP A 351 -24.53 3.42 25.24
C ASP A 351 -23.39 4.42 25.46
N LEU A 352 -22.43 4.57 24.53
CA LEU A 352 -21.40 5.62 24.63
C LEU A 352 -21.90 6.94 24.03
N LYS A 353 -21.51 8.04 24.69
CA LYS A 353 -21.82 9.39 24.23
C LYS A 353 -21.12 9.65 22.90
N VAL A 354 -21.89 9.84 21.84
CA VAL A 354 -21.38 10.34 20.55
C VAL A 354 -20.90 11.78 20.76
N VAL A 355 -19.64 12.01 20.46
CA VAL A 355 -18.95 13.28 20.67
C VAL A 355 -19.05 14.16 19.44
N VAL A 356 -18.80 13.57 18.26
CA VAL A 356 -18.91 14.25 16.96
C VAL A 356 -19.22 13.23 15.86
N LYS A 357 -19.81 13.69 14.76
CA LYS A 357 -20.15 12.88 13.58
C LYS A 357 -19.53 13.48 12.33
N GLY A 358 -19.19 12.66 11.36
CA GLY A 358 -18.65 13.06 10.07
C GLY A 358 -18.98 12.05 8.96
N ILE A 359 -18.20 12.11 7.89
CA ILE A 359 -18.31 11.29 6.69
C ILE A 359 -17.33 10.12 6.81
N ALA A 360 -17.82 8.90 6.59
CA ALA A 360 -17.02 7.69 6.52
C ALA A 360 -16.11 7.72 5.27
N ALA A 361 -14.80 7.67 5.44
CA ALA A 361 -13.86 7.93 4.34
C ALA A 361 -12.75 6.90 4.18
N GLY A 362 -12.29 6.25 5.26
CA GLY A 362 -11.17 5.29 5.26
C GLY A 362 -11.59 3.82 5.24
N LYS A 363 -10.71 2.93 5.73
CA LYS A 363 -11.03 1.50 5.94
C LYS A 363 -12.23 1.38 6.88
N ARG A 364 -13.28 0.69 6.45
CA ARG A 364 -14.43 0.36 7.32
C ARG A 364 -13.97 -0.43 8.53
N GLY A 365 -14.20 0.13 9.70
CA GLY A 365 -13.87 -0.49 10.98
C GLY A 365 -13.81 0.52 12.11
N TYR A 366 -13.21 0.09 13.21
CA TYR A 366 -12.95 0.94 14.35
C TYR A 366 -11.46 1.21 14.45
N GLY A 367 -11.10 2.44 14.81
CA GLY A 367 -9.80 2.75 15.37
C GLY A 367 -9.99 3.43 16.72
N TYR A 368 -9.06 3.22 17.64
CA TYR A 368 -9.16 3.73 19.00
C TYR A 368 -7.78 4.07 19.53
N GLY A 369 -7.73 5.06 20.41
CA GLY A 369 -6.47 5.52 21.00
C GLY A 369 -6.62 6.89 21.63
N VAL A 370 -5.50 7.43 22.07
CA VAL A 370 -5.42 8.79 22.63
C VAL A 370 -5.50 9.80 21.50
N ALA A 371 -6.48 10.70 21.54
CA ALA A 371 -6.58 11.76 20.54
C ALA A 371 -5.43 12.75 20.67
N LYS A 372 -4.87 13.15 19.53
CA LYS A 372 -3.93 14.25 19.38
C LYS A 372 -4.52 15.27 18.42
N VAL A 373 -5.01 16.38 18.98
CA VAL A 373 -5.42 17.53 18.17
C VAL A 373 -4.17 18.30 17.78
N VAL A 374 -3.82 18.27 16.49
CA VAL A 374 -2.63 18.89 15.92
C VAL A 374 -3.01 19.66 14.65
N LEU A 375 -2.64 20.94 14.59
CA LEU A 375 -3.04 21.83 13.47
C LEU A 375 -1.93 21.99 12.42
N SER A 376 -0.74 21.43 12.65
CA SER A 376 0.37 21.43 11.70
C SER A 376 1.20 20.14 11.78
N PRO A 377 1.95 19.78 10.71
CA PRO A 377 2.86 18.63 10.71
C PRO A 377 3.96 18.73 11.77
N GLU A 378 4.44 19.94 12.07
CA GLU A 378 5.45 20.16 13.11
C GLU A 378 4.90 19.78 14.49
N GLU A 379 3.67 20.18 14.79
CA GLU A 379 3.01 19.77 16.04
C GLU A 379 2.75 18.27 16.10
N ALA A 380 2.42 17.65 14.96
CA ALA A 380 2.26 16.20 14.85
C ALA A 380 3.57 15.47 15.18
N ASN A 381 4.70 15.97 14.67
CA ASN A 381 6.02 15.40 14.94
C ASN A 381 6.41 15.42 16.42
N GLU A 382 5.99 16.44 17.18
CA GLU A 382 6.29 16.54 18.61
C GLU A 382 5.34 15.72 19.49
N LYS A 383 4.06 15.57 19.07
CA LYS A 383 2.98 15.10 19.96
C LYS A 383 2.44 13.71 19.64
N MET A 384 2.60 13.23 18.41
CA MET A 384 2.06 11.94 17.95
C MET A 384 2.97 10.77 18.29
N LYS A 385 2.36 9.64 18.65
CA LYS A 385 3.00 8.33 18.78
C LYS A 385 2.20 7.27 18.04
N GLU A 386 2.79 6.09 17.85
CA GLU A 386 2.12 4.96 17.24
C GLU A 386 0.89 4.53 18.07
N GLY A 387 -0.26 4.36 17.40
CA GLY A 387 -1.53 4.02 18.00
C GLY A 387 -2.42 5.21 18.43
N ASP A 388 -1.95 6.45 18.31
CA ASP A 388 -2.75 7.64 18.61
C ASP A 388 -3.84 7.89 17.55
N VAL A 389 -4.92 8.60 17.94
CA VAL A 389 -5.94 9.10 17.00
C VAL A 389 -5.53 10.49 16.52
N LEU A 390 -5.23 10.63 15.23
CA LEU A 390 -4.88 11.92 14.62
C LEU A 390 -6.14 12.76 14.43
N VAL A 391 -6.21 13.95 15.05
CA VAL A 391 -7.32 14.90 14.91
C VAL A 391 -6.78 16.23 14.37
N THR A 392 -7.30 16.71 13.24
CA THR A 392 -6.83 17.97 12.61
C THR A 392 -7.91 18.67 11.78
N ASP A 393 -7.67 19.90 11.31
CA ASP A 393 -8.62 20.63 10.44
C ASP A 393 -8.68 19.98 9.05
N MET A 394 -7.50 19.73 8.47
CA MET A 394 -7.32 18.99 7.21
C MET A 394 -5.91 18.37 7.18
N THR A 395 -5.74 17.28 6.45
CA THR A 395 -4.40 16.72 6.20
C THR A 395 -3.85 17.19 4.86
N ASN A 396 -2.52 17.23 4.78
CA ASN A 396 -1.76 17.44 3.57
C ASN A 396 -0.66 16.34 3.49
N PRO A 397 0.11 16.25 2.40
CA PRO A 397 1.13 15.21 2.25
C PRO A 397 2.18 15.13 3.37
N ASP A 398 2.45 16.24 4.05
CA ASP A 398 3.42 16.28 5.14
C ASP A 398 2.88 15.59 6.41
N PHE A 399 1.57 15.35 6.49
CA PHE A 399 0.96 14.54 7.54
C PHE A 399 1.11 13.02 7.32
N VAL A 400 1.49 12.56 6.12
CA VAL A 400 1.53 11.12 5.78
C VAL A 400 2.36 10.27 6.76
N PRO A 401 3.56 10.69 7.22
CA PRO A 401 4.30 9.93 8.22
C PRO A 401 3.50 9.71 9.52
N PHE A 402 2.75 10.72 9.96
CA PHE A 402 1.93 10.65 11.18
C PHE A 402 0.62 9.89 10.95
N MET A 403 0.07 9.96 9.73
CA MET A 403 -1.07 9.16 9.33
C MET A 403 -0.72 7.67 9.41
N LYS A 404 0.47 7.25 8.97
CA LYS A 404 0.91 5.84 8.99
C LYS A 404 0.97 5.23 10.38
N ILE A 405 1.32 6.03 11.39
CA ILE A 405 1.42 5.57 12.78
C ILE A 405 0.11 5.75 13.56
N ALA A 406 -0.90 6.41 13.00
CA ALA A 406 -2.17 6.67 13.67
C ALA A 406 -3.09 5.44 13.63
N SER A 407 -3.82 5.19 14.72
CA SER A 407 -4.86 4.13 14.79
C SER A 407 -6.16 4.54 14.10
N ALA A 408 -6.44 5.84 14.04
CA ALA A 408 -7.53 6.43 13.27
C ALA A 408 -7.24 7.89 12.92
N ILE A 409 -7.93 8.40 11.90
CA ILE A 409 -7.79 9.79 11.43
C ILE A 409 -9.15 10.49 11.44
N VAL A 410 -9.23 11.65 12.09
CA VAL A 410 -10.42 12.49 12.18
C VAL A 410 -10.10 13.89 11.65
N THR A 411 -10.90 14.41 10.71
CA THR A 411 -10.71 15.77 10.17
C THR A 411 -12.00 16.58 10.11
N ASP A 412 -11.90 17.88 10.37
CA ASP A 412 -13.06 18.80 10.33
C ASP A 412 -13.54 19.11 8.92
N LYS A 413 -12.61 19.15 7.97
CA LYS A 413 -12.89 19.43 6.56
C LYS A 413 -12.50 18.25 5.68
N GLY A 414 -13.30 18.02 4.66
CA GLY A 414 -13.01 17.05 3.59
C GLY A 414 -14.21 16.16 3.29
N GLY A 415 -14.33 15.76 2.02
CA GLY A 415 -15.23 14.69 1.57
C GLY A 415 -14.51 13.35 1.40
N ILE A 416 -15.20 12.39 0.79
CA ILE A 416 -14.69 11.07 0.42
C ILE A 416 -13.48 11.18 -0.52
N THR A 417 -13.26 12.30 -1.19
CA THR A 417 -12.07 12.54 -2.03
C THR A 417 -10.99 13.41 -1.41
N SER A 418 -11.12 13.77 -0.14
CA SER A 418 -10.09 14.57 0.54
C SER A 418 -8.77 13.83 0.64
N HIS A 419 -7.67 14.57 0.81
CA HIS A 419 -6.34 13.99 1.03
C HIS A 419 -6.34 12.96 2.18
N ALA A 420 -7.02 13.28 3.29
CA ALA A 420 -7.23 12.36 4.40
C ALA A 420 -7.91 11.07 3.95
N ALA A 421 -9.04 11.18 3.24
CA ALA A 421 -9.80 10.04 2.77
C ALA A 421 -9.02 9.12 1.83
N ILE A 422 -8.33 9.69 0.84
CA ILE A 422 -7.58 8.93 -0.17
C ILE A 422 -6.42 8.17 0.49
N VAL A 423 -5.56 8.88 1.23
CA VAL A 423 -4.38 8.28 1.86
C VAL A 423 -4.79 7.28 2.93
N SER A 424 -5.85 7.53 3.69
CA SER A 424 -6.36 6.56 4.67
C SER A 424 -6.89 5.28 4.03
N ARG A 425 -7.46 5.33 2.82
CA ARG A 425 -7.83 4.11 2.07
C ARG A 425 -6.60 3.34 1.62
N GLU A 426 -5.62 4.02 1.05
CA GLU A 426 -4.36 3.42 0.60
C GLU A 426 -3.60 2.75 1.75
N LEU A 427 -3.58 3.38 2.91
CA LEU A 427 -2.93 2.87 4.13
C LEU A 427 -3.84 1.92 4.94
N ALA A 428 -5.08 1.71 4.51
CA ALA A 428 -6.07 0.89 5.20
C ALA A 428 -6.33 1.29 6.68
N ILE A 429 -6.41 2.59 6.95
CA ILE A 429 -6.63 3.17 8.29
C ILE A 429 -8.08 3.67 8.43
N PRO A 430 -8.78 3.41 9.56
CA PRO A 430 -10.08 4.00 9.85
C PRO A 430 -10.05 5.53 9.79
N CYS A 431 -10.93 6.14 8.99
CA CYS A 431 -10.95 7.59 8.82
C CYS A 431 -12.37 8.15 8.74
N VAL A 432 -12.60 9.23 9.49
CA VAL A 432 -13.81 10.06 9.46
C VAL A 432 -13.41 11.50 9.11
N VAL A 433 -14.02 12.05 8.07
CA VAL A 433 -13.71 13.41 7.57
C VAL A 433 -14.95 14.29 7.63
N GLY A 434 -14.78 15.59 7.52
CA GLY A 434 -15.91 16.52 7.49
C GLY A 434 -16.70 16.58 8.80
N THR A 435 -16.04 16.46 9.96
CA THR A 435 -16.69 16.52 11.28
C THR A 435 -17.14 17.92 11.69
N GLU A 436 -16.68 18.96 10.99
CA GLU A 436 -16.90 20.39 11.25
C GLU A 436 -16.35 20.93 12.59
N THR A 437 -16.39 20.15 13.67
CA THR A 437 -16.08 20.61 15.05
C THR A 437 -15.24 19.64 15.88
N ALA A 438 -14.68 18.57 15.31
CA ALA A 438 -13.83 17.62 16.02
C ALA A 438 -12.59 18.28 16.65
N THR A 439 -11.92 19.23 15.99
CA THR A 439 -10.75 19.90 16.60
C THR A 439 -11.11 20.75 17.82
N GLU A 440 -12.37 21.20 17.92
CA GLU A 440 -12.87 21.99 19.05
C GLU A 440 -13.41 21.11 20.19
N VAL A 441 -13.99 19.95 19.84
CA VAL A 441 -14.73 19.11 20.79
C VAL A 441 -13.87 17.96 21.35
N LEU A 442 -12.93 17.41 20.57
CA LEU A 442 -12.02 16.37 21.05
C LEU A 442 -10.87 17.01 21.86
N LYS A 443 -10.49 16.35 22.95
CA LYS A 443 -9.41 16.81 23.84
C LYS A 443 -8.15 15.99 23.64
N THR A 444 -7.04 16.66 23.34
CA THR A 444 -5.72 16.03 23.30
C THR A 444 -5.42 15.32 24.62
N GLY A 445 -5.00 14.06 24.56
CA GLY A 445 -4.68 13.24 25.74
C GLY A 445 -5.85 12.41 26.28
N SER A 446 -7.05 12.53 25.72
CA SER A 446 -8.21 11.69 26.07
C SER A 446 -8.41 10.56 25.07
N GLU A 447 -8.97 9.44 25.51
CA GLU A 447 -9.24 8.28 24.66
C GLU A 447 -10.55 8.44 23.89
N TYR A 448 -10.54 8.07 22.61
CA TYR A 448 -11.72 8.06 21.75
C TYR A 448 -11.77 6.81 20.88
N THR A 449 -12.98 6.40 20.51
CA THR A 449 -13.22 5.40 19.47
C THR A 449 -13.77 6.08 18.22
N VAL A 450 -13.15 5.82 17.08
CA VAL A 450 -13.58 6.27 15.75
C VAL A 450 -14.25 5.09 15.04
N ASP A 451 -15.57 5.12 14.91
CA ASP A 451 -16.34 4.21 14.05
C ASP A 451 -16.44 4.80 12.64
N SER A 452 -15.48 4.42 11.81
CA SER A 452 -15.42 4.84 10.41
C SER A 452 -16.50 4.21 9.51
N ARG A 453 -17.29 3.25 10.00
CA ARG A 453 -18.41 2.67 9.24
C ARG A 453 -19.61 3.60 9.27
N ASN A 454 -19.90 4.13 10.46
CA ASN A 454 -21.05 5.01 10.70
C ASN A 454 -20.67 6.50 10.69
N GLY A 455 -19.37 6.82 10.58
CA GLY A 455 -18.88 8.20 10.66
C GLY A 455 -19.08 8.80 12.06
N MET A 456 -18.96 7.99 13.12
CA MET A 456 -19.22 8.42 14.50
C MET A 456 -17.96 8.34 15.36
N ILE A 457 -17.79 9.33 16.23
CA ILE A 457 -16.72 9.35 17.24
C ILE A 457 -17.36 9.27 18.62
N TYR A 458 -16.90 8.32 19.44
CA TYR A 458 -17.37 8.07 20.79
C TYR A 458 -16.32 8.44 21.83
N GLU A 459 -16.75 8.94 22.98
CA GLU A 459 -15.88 9.20 24.13
C GLU A 459 -15.49 7.87 24.80
N GLY A 460 -14.18 7.62 24.97
CA GLY A 460 -13.66 6.36 25.51
C GLY A 460 -13.47 5.23 24.49
N ILE A 461 -12.96 4.09 24.95
CA ILE A 461 -12.68 2.90 24.13
C ILE A 461 -13.87 1.91 24.19
N LEU A 462 -14.54 1.66 23.05
CA LEU A 462 -15.65 0.70 22.93
C LEU A 462 -15.15 -0.75 23.06
N ARG A 463 -15.66 -1.48 24.07
CA ARG A 463 -15.43 -2.92 24.25
C ARG A 463 -16.08 -3.82 23.18
N GLU A 464 -17.06 -3.32 22.45
CA GLU A 464 -17.67 -4.03 21.31
C GLU A 464 -17.01 -3.66 19.98
N ALA A 465 -16.19 -2.59 19.92
CA ALA A 465 -15.33 -2.30 18.75
C ALA A 465 -14.19 -3.34 18.62
N THR A 466 -13.81 -3.94 19.74
CA THR A 466 -12.94 -5.12 19.80
C THR A 466 -13.64 -6.41 19.34
N GLU A 467 -14.98 -6.49 19.34
CA GLU A 467 -15.75 -7.71 19.01
C GLU A 467 -16.53 -7.64 17.67
N ALA A 468 -17.02 -6.47 17.25
CA ALA A 468 -17.78 -6.30 15.99
C ALA A 468 -16.89 -6.32 14.74
N SER A 469 -15.58 -6.12 14.88
CA SER A 469 -14.60 -6.48 13.81
C SER A 469 -14.45 -7.99 13.64
N ALA A 470 -14.75 -8.78 14.68
CA ALA A 470 -14.66 -10.24 14.66
C ALA A 470 -15.87 -10.90 13.98
N GLN A 471 -17.04 -10.24 13.92
CA GLN A 471 -18.25 -10.82 13.31
C GLN A 471 -18.51 -10.39 11.84
N ALA A 472 -18.05 -9.21 11.40
CA ALA A 472 -18.20 -8.81 9.99
C ALA A 472 -17.23 -9.53 9.02
N ALA A 473 -16.21 -10.22 9.56
CA ALA A 473 -15.27 -11.04 8.79
C ALA A 473 -15.81 -12.45 8.43
N VAL A 474 -17.03 -12.78 8.86
CA VAL A 474 -17.53 -14.17 8.87
C VAL A 474 -18.14 -14.63 7.53
N ALA A 475 -18.30 -13.75 6.53
CA ALA A 475 -18.79 -14.14 5.20
C ALA A 475 -17.68 -14.16 4.14
N VAL A 476 -16.63 -14.98 4.34
CA VAL A 476 -15.75 -15.35 3.22
C VAL A 476 -16.35 -16.59 2.54
N VAL A 477 -17.06 -16.36 1.44
CA VAL A 477 -17.35 -17.40 0.47
C VAL A 477 -16.01 -17.99 0.04
N ALA A 478 -15.86 -19.31 0.14
CA ALA A 478 -14.68 -20.04 -0.28
C ALA A 478 -14.34 -19.72 -1.75
N ASP A 479 -13.42 -18.79 -1.98
CA ASP A 479 -12.79 -18.57 -3.28
C ASP A 479 -12.09 -19.88 -3.65
N SER A 480 -12.38 -20.45 -4.82
CA SER A 480 -11.77 -21.71 -5.24
C SER A 480 -10.28 -21.49 -5.47
N ALA A 481 -9.46 -21.79 -4.46
CA ALA A 481 -8.02 -21.69 -4.58
C ALA A 481 -7.50 -22.79 -5.52
N PRO A 482 -6.56 -22.46 -6.44
CA PRO A 482 -5.96 -23.48 -7.30
C PRO A 482 -5.22 -24.50 -6.46
N VAL A 483 -5.27 -25.77 -6.88
CA VAL A 483 -4.45 -26.83 -6.28
C VAL A 483 -3.02 -26.66 -6.77
N THR A 484 -2.08 -26.57 -5.83
CA THR A 484 -0.64 -26.47 -6.10
C THR A 484 0.09 -27.69 -5.58
N ALA A 485 1.20 -28.05 -6.21
CA ALA A 485 2.11 -29.08 -5.71
C ALA A 485 2.96 -28.56 -4.54
N THR A 486 3.50 -27.35 -4.67
CA THR A 486 4.14 -26.62 -3.58
C THR A 486 3.06 -26.12 -2.62
N LYS A 487 3.15 -26.52 -1.35
CA LYS A 487 2.15 -26.17 -0.32
C LYS A 487 2.32 -24.72 0.11
N ILE A 488 1.22 -24.05 0.42
CA ILE A 488 1.23 -22.71 0.98
C ILE A 488 0.91 -22.81 2.46
N TYR A 489 1.91 -22.48 3.27
CA TYR A 489 1.77 -22.37 4.70
C TYR A 489 1.60 -20.90 5.11
N MET A 490 1.18 -20.69 6.36
CA MET A 490 1.02 -19.36 6.93
C MET A 490 1.97 -19.16 8.10
N ASN A 491 2.51 -17.94 8.22
CA ASN A 491 3.24 -17.47 9.39
C ASN A 491 2.25 -16.92 10.41
N LEU A 492 2.38 -17.31 11.69
CA LEU A 492 1.51 -16.83 12.76
C LEU A 492 2.32 -16.56 14.02
N GLY A 493 2.19 -15.35 14.58
CA GLY A 493 2.80 -15.00 15.87
C GLY A 493 1.80 -14.92 17.03
N VAL A 494 0.58 -14.46 16.76
CA VAL A 494 -0.45 -14.25 17.79
C VAL A 494 -1.47 -15.38 17.70
N PRO A 495 -1.56 -16.27 18.71
CA PRO A 495 -2.44 -17.44 18.64
C PRO A 495 -3.91 -17.13 18.38
N GLU A 496 -4.45 -16.08 19.01
CA GLU A 496 -5.85 -15.69 18.94
C GLU A 496 -6.29 -15.32 17.52
N LYS A 497 -5.33 -14.87 16.70
CA LYS A 497 -5.57 -14.50 15.31
C LYS A 497 -5.82 -15.69 14.38
N ILE A 498 -5.63 -16.92 14.84
CA ILE A 498 -5.94 -18.10 14.00
C ILE A 498 -7.43 -18.16 13.63
N GLU A 499 -8.32 -17.68 14.48
CA GLU A 499 -9.77 -17.70 14.22
C GLU A 499 -10.14 -16.80 13.04
N ASP A 500 -9.43 -15.69 12.87
CA ASP A 500 -9.59 -14.76 11.74
C ASP A 500 -9.15 -15.41 10.41
N TYR A 501 -8.20 -16.35 10.46
CA TYR A 501 -7.47 -16.81 9.27
C TYR A 501 -7.68 -18.28 8.92
N LYS A 502 -8.24 -19.11 9.80
CA LYS A 502 -8.36 -20.57 9.61
C LYS A 502 -9.05 -21.00 8.31
N ASN A 503 -9.92 -20.14 7.78
CA ASN A 503 -10.68 -20.37 6.55
C ASN A 503 -9.91 -20.01 5.27
N LEU A 504 -8.73 -19.39 5.37
CA LEU A 504 -7.86 -19.15 4.22
C LEU A 504 -7.40 -20.49 3.60
N PRO A 505 -7.10 -20.51 2.29
CA PRO A 505 -6.74 -21.74 1.57
C PRO A 505 -5.26 -22.11 1.75
N PHE A 506 -4.81 -22.29 3.00
CA PHE A 506 -3.45 -22.71 3.36
C PHE A 506 -3.44 -24.16 3.86
N GLU A 507 -2.31 -24.85 3.73
CA GLU A 507 -2.14 -26.25 4.09
C GLU A 507 -1.64 -26.49 5.53
N GLY A 508 -1.20 -25.45 6.24
CA GLY A 508 -0.70 -25.52 7.62
C GLY A 508 0.04 -24.25 8.08
N ILE A 509 0.46 -24.22 9.35
CA ILE A 509 1.32 -23.15 9.86
C ILE A 509 2.76 -23.60 9.72
N GLY A 510 3.52 -22.92 8.85
CA GLY A 510 4.92 -23.23 8.55
C GLY A 510 5.88 -22.55 9.53
N LEU A 511 5.42 -21.49 10.19
CA LEU A 511 6.14 -20.81 11.25
C LEU A 511 5.16 -20.25 12.28
N MET A 512 5.03 -20.94 13.42
CA MET A 512 4.42 -20.37 14.62
C MET A 512 5.51 -19.80 15.52
N ARG A 513 5.55 -18.47 15.66
CA ARG A 513 6.50 -17.74 16.52
C ARG A 513 6.02 -17.77 17.96
N THR A 514 6.87 -18.19 18.89
CA THR A 514 6.53 -18.28 20.33
C THR A 514 6.83 -16.97 21.08
N GLU A 515 7.56 -16.04 20.48
CA GLU A 515 8.02 -14.79 21.09
C GLU A 515 6.86 -13.91 21.57
N PHE A 516 5.76 -13.84 20.82
CA PHE A 516 4.57 -13.11 21.26
C PHE A 516 3.91 -13.75 22.48
N ILE A 517 3.85 -15.08 22.56
CA ILE A 517 3.32 -15.79 23.75
C ILE A 517 4.22 -15.51 24.96
N LEU A 518 5.54 -15.54 24.76
CA LEU A 518 6.54 -15.26 25.78
C LEU A 518 6.43 -13.82 26.30
N ALA A 519 6.29 -12.84 25.42
CA ALA A 519 6.21 -11.43 25.80
C ALA A 519 4.85 -11.04 26.40
N SER A 520 3.74 -11.52 25.85
CA SER A 520 2.39 -11.07 26.23
C SER A 520 1.73 -11.94 27.30
N ALA A 521 1.63 -13.25 27.08
CA ALA A 521 0.92 -14.16 27.98
C ALA A 521 1.78 -14.59 29.18
N ILE A 522 3.08 -14.74 28.97
CA ILE A 522 4.03 -15.18 30.00
C ILE A 522 4.66 -13.98 30.70
N GLY A 523 5.20 -13.02 29.96
CA GLY A 523 5.64 -11.68 30.43
C GLY A 523 6.81 -11.67 31.42
N GLU A 524 7.35 -12.82 31.79
CA GLU A 524 8.46 -12.99 32.74
C GLU A 524 9.53 -13.91 32.15
N HIS A 525 10.79 -13.69 32.55
CA HIS A 525 11.90 -14.51 32.08
C HIS A 525 11.71 -15.98 32.49
N PRO A 526 11.88 -16.99 31.60
CA PRO A 526 11.59 -18.39 31.91
C PRO A 526 12.36 -18.96 33.12
N LEU A 527 13.62 -18.56 33.32
CA LEU A 527 14.39 -18.95 34.51
C LEU A 527 13.83 -18.36 35.81
N ASN A 528 13.09 -17.25 35.76
CA ASN A 528 12.40 -16.73 36.94
C ASN A 528 11.29 -17.68 37.40
N PHE A 529 10.58 -18.33 36.47
CA PHE A 529 9.59 -19.37 36.81
C PHE A 529 10.25 -20.61 37.42
N VAL A 530 11.47 -20.94 37.02
CA VAL A 530 12.26 -22.01 37.63
C VAL A 530 12.64 -21.64 39.06
N ASP A 531 13.23 -20.46 39.26
CA ASP A 531 13.71 -20.02 40.58
C ASP A 531 12.57 -19.78 41.59
N THR A 532 11.39 -19.38 41.12
CA THR A 532 10.22 -19.12 41.97
C THR A 532 9.30 -20.33 42.16
N GLY A 533 9.65 -21.49 41.60
CA GLY A 533 8.85 -22.71 41.70
C GLY A 533 7.52 -22.67 40.94
N LYS A 534 7.39 -21.79 39.94
CA LYS A 534 6.19 -21.60 39.12
C LYS A 534 6.32 -22.23 37.72
N SER A 535 7.21 -23.21 37.55
CA SER A 535 7.51 -23.83 36.25
C SER A 535 6.26 -24.36 35.53
N GLN A 536 5.29 -24.92 36.26
CA GLN A 536 4.06 -25.41 35.66
C GLN A 536 3.20 -24.31 35.03
N ASP A 537 3.19 -23.10 35.60
CA ASP A 537 2.43 -21.96 35.05
C ASP A 537 2.98 -21.55 33.68
N PHE A 538 4.31 -21.56 33.51
CA PHE A 538 4.95 -21.35 32.20
C PHE A 538 4.54 -22.42 31.20
N VAL A 539 4.63 -23.70 31.60
CA VAL A 539 4.27 -24.86 30.76
C VAL A 539 2.82 -24.75 30.30
N ASP A 540 1.91 -24.44 31.22
CA ASP A 540 0.47 -24.36 30.94
C ASP A 540 0.14 -23.21 30.00
N LYS A 541 0.73 -22.02 30.21
CA LYS A 541 0.53 -20.85 29.36
C LYS A 541 1.05 -21.06 27.94
N LEU A 542 2.28 -21.57 27.80
CA LEU A 542 2.87 -21.84 26.49
C LEU A 542 2.09 -22.93 25.75
N ALA A 543 1.73 -24.02 26.45
CA ALA A 543 0.93 -25.08 25.89
C ALA A 543 -0.43 -24.54 25.42
N ALA A 544 -1.12 -23.74 26.25
CA ALA A 544 -2.42 -23.17 25.90
C ALA A 544 -2.34 -22.32 24.61
N GLY A 545 -1.34 -21.46 24.49
CA GLY A 545 -1.13 -20.65 23.28
C GLY A 545 -0.92 -21.50 22.03
N VAL A 546 -0.08 -22.54 22.10
CA VAL A 546 0.12 -23.49 20.98
C VAL A 546 -1.15 -24.26 20.65
N ALA A 547 -1.88 -24.71 21.68
CA ALA A 547 -3.08 -25.50 21.53
C ALA A 547 -4.23 -24.74 20.87
N THR A 548 -4.36 -23.44 21.12
CA THR A 548 -5.34 -22.57 20.45
C THR A 548 -5.22 -22.68 18.94
N VAL A 549 -4.00 -22.54 18.41
CA VAL A 549 -3.73 -22.63 16.96
C VAL A 549 -3.94 -24.05 16.45
N ALA A 550 -3.36 -25.02 17.15
CA ALA A 550 -3.38 -26.41 16.72
C ALA A 550 -4.80 -27.00 16.66
N ARG A 551 -5.68 -26.63 17.59
CA ARG A 551 -7.09 -27.04 17.60
C ARG A 551 -7.87 -26.44 16.44
N ALA A 552 -7.65 -25.16 16.14
CA ALA A 552 -8.41 -24.42 15.14
C ALA A 552 -8.24 -24.97 13.71
N ILE A 553 -7.10 -25.60 13.41
CA ILE A 553 -6.76 -26.03 12.04
C ILE A 553 -6.53 -27.52 11.87
N GLN A 554 -6.86 -28.36 12.86
CA GLN A 554 -6.71 -29.81 12.69
C GLN A 554 -7.43 -30.30 11.42
N PRO A 555 -6.82 -31.21 10.63
CA PRO A 555 -5.57 -31.93 10.88
C PRO A 555 -4.29 -31.24 10.32
N ARG A 556 -4.36 -29.98 9.89
CA ARG A 556 -3.21 -29.27 9.28
C ARG A 556 -2.05 -29.12 10.28
N PRO A 557 -0.79 -29.29 9.86
CA PRO A 557 0.36 -29.17 10.75
C PRO A 557 0.54 -27.75 11.29
N VAL A 558 1.06 -27.65 12.52
CA VAL A 558 1.55 -26.41 13.14
C VAL A 558 3.00 -26.60 13.51
N VAL A 559 3.90 -25.94 12.80
CA VAL A 559 5.33 -25.96 13.09
C VAL A 559 5.67 -24.85 14.08
N VAL A 560 5.84 -25.21 15.35
CA VAL A 560 6.16 -24.28 16.43
C VAL A 560 7.66 -24.05 16.49
N ARG A 561 8.10 -22.82 16.21
CA ARG A 561 9.49 -22.43 16.44
C ARG A 561 9.69 -22.18 17.93
N LEU A 562 10.57 -22.97 18.54
CA LEU A 562 10.98 -22.75 19.93
C LEU A 562 11.70 -21.39 20.04
N SER A 563 11.80 -20.86 21.26
CA SER A 563 12.14 -19.45 21.45
C SER A 563 13.45 -19.03 20.78
N ASP A 564 13.38 -18.02 19.93
CA ASP A 564 14.55 -17.45 19.26
C ASP A 564 14.89 -16.03 19.76
N PHE A 565 14.42 -15.65 20.95
CA PHE A 565 14.78 -14.36 21.54
C PHE A 565 16.29 -14.19 21.72
N LYS A 566 16.74 -12.97 21.43
CA LYS A 566 18.08 -12.47 21.71
C LYS A 566 18.22 -12.13 23.20
N THR A 567 19.46 -11.97 23.66
CA THR A 567 19.78 -11.60 25.05
C THR A 567 19.14 -10.27 25.47
N ASN A 568 19.14 -9.27 24.59
CA ASN A 568 18.50 -7.97 24.86
C ASN A 568 16.98 -8.07 24.97
N GLU A 569 16.31 -8.90 24.16
CA GLU A 569 14.86 -9.09 24.21
C GLU A 569 14.44 -9.84 25.49
N TYR A 570 15.18 -10.88 25.88
CA TYR A 570 14.93 -11.56 27.16
C TYR A 570 15.15 -10.65 28.37
N ARG A 571 16.09 -9.70 28.28
CA ARG A 571 16.37 -8.74 29.36
C ARG A 571 15.16 -7.87 29.67
N GLU A 572 14.41 -7.48 28.64
CA GLU A 572 13.23 -6.63 28.76
C GLU A 572 12.04 -7.34 29.43
N LEU A 573 12.05 -8.67 29.50
CA LEU A 573 11.05 -9.40 30.28
C LEU A 573 11.27 -9.18 31.78
N LYS A 574 10.18 -9.23 32.54
CA LYS A 574 10.26 -9.07 34.00
C LYS A 574 11.19 -10.14 34.61
N GLY A 575 12.20 -9.67 35.34
CA GLY A 575 13.26 -10.50 35.93
C GLY A 575 14.41 -10.89 34.98
N GLY A 576 14.39 -10.43 33.72
CA GLY A 576 15.37 -10.75 32.68
C GLY A 576 16.78 -10.23 32.96
N ASP A 577 16.90 -9.01 33.51
CA ASP A 577 18.19 -8.38 33.88
C ASP A 577 19.11 -9.28 34.74
N LYS A 578 18.51 -10.16 35.55
CA LYS A 578 19.26 -11.09 36.42
C LYS A 578 20.00 -12.17 35.62
N TYR A 579 19.48 -12.58 34.47
CA TYR A 579 19.96 -13.75 33.73
C TYR A 579 20.68 -13.37 32.43
N GLU A 580 20.42 -12.19 31.88
CA GLU A 580 20.84 -11.85 30.51
C GLU A 580 22.07 -10.95 30.42
N ILE A 581 23.10 -11.43 29.74
CA ILE A 581 24.35 -10.70 29.46
C ILE A 581 24.18 -9.65 28.35
N VAL A 582 24.87 -8.52 28.45
CA VAL A 582 24.88 -7.51 27.38
C VAL A 582 25.85 -7.98 26.29
N GLU A 583 25.37 -8.05 25.06
CA GLU A 583 26.17 -8.41 23.89
C GLU A 583 26.24 -7.24 22.92
N GLU A 584 27.41 -7.02 22.33
CA GLU A 584 27.61 -5.98 21.31
C GLU A 584 26.83 -6.28 20.02
N ASN A 585 26.66 -7.57 19.69
CA ASN A 585 25.96 -8.01 18.47
C ASN A 585 24.90 -9.08 18.80
N PRO A 586 23.75 -8.71 19.37
CA PRO A 586 22.73 -9.67 19.80
C PRO A 586 22.19 -10.55 18.66
N MET A 587 22.23 -10.08 17.41
CA MET A 587 21.84 -10.86 16.22
C MET A 587 22.64 -12.17 16.08
N LEU A 588 23.95 -12.12 16.35
CA LEU A 588 24.88 -13.24 16.20
C LEU A 588 25.14 -13.98 17.53
N GLY A 589 24.70 -13.39 18.64
CA GLY A 589 25.01 -13.77 20.00
C GLY A 589 24.31 -15.01 20.55
N TRP A 590 24.13 -15.04 21.86
CA TRP A 590 23.66 -16.20 22.61
C TRP A 590 22.13 -16.39 22.53
N ARG A 591 21.70 -17.06 21.46
CA ARG A 591 20.29 -17.35 21.10
C ARG A 591 20.10 -18.69 20.39
N GLY A 592 18.85 -19.15 20.35
CA GLY A 592 18.43 -20.43 19.77
C GLY A 592 19.15 -21.63 20.38
N CYS A 593 19.60 -22.58 19.56
CA CYS A 593 20.13 -23.84 20.06
C CYS A 593 21.31 -23.72 21.03
N SER A 594 22.19 -22.74 20.85
CA SER A 594 23.35 -22.53 21.74
C SER A 594 22.92 -22.15 23.16
N ARG A 595 21.77 -21.47 23.26
CA ARG A 595 21.11 -21.16 24.53
C ARG A 595 20.50 -22.41 25.15
N TYR A 596 19.80 -23.23 24.38
CA TYR A 596 19.09 -24.41 24.88
C TYR A 596 20.00 -25.43 25.58
N ILE A 597 21.20 -25.65 25.04
CA ILE A 597 22.18 -26.61 25.60
C ILE A 597 23.01 -26.05 26.74
N SER A 598 22.91 -24.75 26.98
CA SER A 598 23.78 -24.09 27.94
C SER A 598 23.39 -24.41 29.38
N LYS A 599 24.39 -24.53 30.26
CA LYS A 599 24.15 -24.73 31.70
C LYS A 599 23.35 -23.58 32.35
N TRP A 600 23.33 -22.40 31.72
CA TRP A 600 22.64 -21.23 32.24
C TRP A 600 21.15 -21.22 31.90
N TYR A 601 20.73 -21.82 30.78
CA TYR A 601 19.35 -21.72 30.28
C TYR A 601 18.65 -23.08 30.09
N GLN A 602 19.37 -24.20 30.07
CA GLN A 602 18.80 -25.52 29.78
C GLN A 602 17.54 -25.86 30.59
N LYS A 603 17.46 -25.43 31.86
CA LYS A 603 16.25 -25.63 32.70
C LYS A 603 15.01 -24.96 32.12
N ALA A 604 15.15 -23.76 31.55
CA ALA A 604 14.06 -23.05 30.88
C ALA A 604 13.64 -23.74 29.57
N PHE A 605 14.61 -24.19 28.77
CA PHE A 605 14.33 -24.92 27.53
C PHE A 605 13.52 -26.21 27.76
N ARG A 606 13.78 -26.92 28.87
CA ARG A 606 12.97 -28.08 29.27
C ARG A 606 11.49 -27.72 29.51
N LEU A 607 11.19 -26.51 30.00
CA LEU A 607 9.81 -26.06 30.15
C LEU A 607 9.11 -25.89 28.79
N GLU A 608 9.81 -25.38 27.77
CA GLU A 608 9.27 -25.33 26.40
C GLU A 608 8.99 -26.74 25.85
N CYS A 609 9.90 -27.69 26.09
CA CYS A 609 9.69 -29.10 25.73
C CYS A 609 8.47 -29.68 26.44
N GLN A 610 8.32 -29.45 27.74
CA GLN A 610 7.17 -29.92 28.52
C GLN A 610 5.85 -29.34 28.01
N ALA A 611 5.83 -28.07 27.59
CA ALA A 611 4.64 -27.46 26.99
C ALA A 611 4.23 -28.16 25.68
N ILE A 612 5.19 -28.44 24.80
CA ILE A 612 4.93 -29.18 23.55
C ILE A 612 4.48 -30.61 23.84
N LYS A 613 5.14 -31.30 24.79
CA LYS A 613 4.74 -32.63 25.24
C LYS A 613 3.29 -32.63 25.70
N LYS A 614 2.92 -31.72 26.61
CA LYS A 614 1.57 -31.54 27.13
C LYS A 614 0.53 -31.37 26.00
N CYS A 615 0.78 -30.49 25.03
CA CYS A 615 -0.10 -30.32 23.87
C CYS A 615 -0.37 -31.65 23.13
N ARG A 616 0.68 -32.45 22.93
CA ARG A 616 0.62 -33.67 22.12
C ARG A 616 0.12 -34.90 22.89
N THR A 617 0.47 -35.04 24.17
CA THR A 617 0.18 -36.22 24.97
C THR A 617 -1.11 -36.05 25.77
N GLU A 618 -1.27 -34.96 26.51
CA GLU A 618 -2.45 -34.71 27.35
C GLU A 618 -3.65 -34.25 26.51
N TRP A 619 -3.43 -33.37 25.53
CA TRP A 619 -4.53 -32.79 24.73
C TRP A 619 -4.69 -33.40 23.35
N GLY A 620 -3.86 -34.39 22.99
CA GLY A 620 -4.00 -35.17 21.76
C GLY A 620 -3.71 -34.38 20.46
N LEU A 621 -3.06 -33.23 20.52
CA LEU A 621 -2.80 -32.37 19.36
C LEU A 621 -1.61 -32.87 18.53
N LYS A 622 -1.78 -33.99 17.83
CA LYS A 622 -0.73 -34.67 17.06
C LYS A 622 -0.22 -33.87 15.84
N ASN A 623 -0.92 -32.82 15.44
CA ASN A 623 -0.50 -31.91 14.37
C ASN A 623 0.53 -30.85 14.82
N VAL A 624 0.92 -30.81 16.09
CA VAL A 624 1.96 -29.89 16.60
C VAL A 624 3.36 -30.45 16.35
N TRP A 625 4.11 -29.81 15.47
CA TRP A 625 5.53 -30.10 15.23
C TRP A 625 6.39 -28.98 15.83
N VAL A 626 7.71 -29.18 15.83
CA VAL A 626 8.64 -28.21 16.38
C VAL A 626 9.73 -27.86 15.39
N MET A 627 10.24 -26.65 15.50
CA MET A 627 11.37 -26.14 14.75
C MET A 627 12.39 -25.51 15.70
N LEU A 628 13.66 -25.89 15.50
CA LEU A 628 14.79 -25.41 16.28
C LEU A 628 15.52 -24.26 15.54
N PRO A 629 15.57 -23.04 16.10
CA PRO A 629 16.25 -21.90 15.50
C PRO A 629 17.76 -21.86 15.79
N MET A 630 18.47 -21.07 14.98
CA MET A 630 19.87 -20.67 15.11
C MET A 630 20.83 -21.83 15.39
N VAL A 631 20.65 -22.92 14.63
CA VAL A 631 21.51 -24.11 14.70
C VAL A 631 22.79 -23.83 13.90
N ARG A 632 23.93 -23.90 14.57
CA ARG A 632 25.24 -23.55 14.00
C ARG A 632 26.09 -24.78 13.72
N THR A 633 25.97 -25.83 14.53
CA THR A 633 26.86 -27.00 14.43
C THR A 633 26.11 -28.32 14.66
N LEU A 634 26.66 -29.42 14.11
CA LEU A 634 26.07 -30.75 14.26
C LEU A 634 26.04 -31.23 15.71
N TRP A 635 27.06 -30.92 16.51
CA TRP A 635 27.13 -31.36 17.91
C TRP A 635 26.09 -30.63 18.77
N GLU A 636 25.86 -29.34 18.50
CA GLU A 636 24.81 -28.55 19.15
C GLU A 636 23.43 -29.13 18.82
N ALA A 637 23.14 -29.40 17.55
CA ALA A 637 21.89 -30.05 17.14
C ALA A 637 21.67 -31.39 17.85
N LYS A 638 22.70 -32.25 17.90
CA LYS A 638 22.63 -33.54 18.60
C LYS A 638 22.35 -33.38 20.09
N GLN A 639 22.98 -32.41 20.76
CA GLN A 639 22.75 -32.16 22.18
C GLN A 639 21.33 -31.63 22.46
N VAL A 640 20.81 -30.72 21.63
CA VAL A 640 19.42 -30.26 21.77
C VAL A 640 18.44 -31.42 21.60
N LEU A 641 18.63 -32.25 20.57
CA LEU A 641 17.79 -33.42 20.32
C LEU A 641 17.83 -34.43 21.48
N GLU A 642 18.99 -34.61 22.12
CA GLU A 642 19.11 -35.46 23.31
C GLU A 642 18.31 -34.89 24.49
N ILE A 643 18.41 -33.58 24.75
CA ILE A 643 17.61 -32.93 25.81
C ILE A 643 16.11 -33.07 25.53
N MET A 644 15.68 -32.91 24.28
CA MET A 644 14.29 -33.12 23.89
C MET A 644 13.85 -34.58 24.11
N LYS A 645 14.72 -35.53 23.78
CA LYS A 645 14.48 -36.96 24.01
C LYS A 645 14.34 -37.28 25.50
N GLU A 646 15.16 -36.69 26.35
CA GLU A 646 15.04 -36.81 27.81
C GLU A 646 13.71 -36.25 28.34
N GLU A 647 13.14 -35.23 27.68
CA GLU A 647 11.78 -34.73 27.95
C GLU A 647 10.69 -35.51 27.20
N GLU A 648 11.01 -36.70 26.66
CA GLU A 648 10.11 -37.60 25.90
C GLU A 648 9.55 -37.00 24.60
N LEU A 649 10.28 -36.05 23.99
CA LEU A 649 10.00 -35.50 22.66
C LEU A 649 10.97 -36.06 21.63
N GLU A 650 10.77 -37.32 21.25
CA GLU A 650 11.54 -37.99 20.20
C GLU A 650 10.76 -38.07 18.88
N ARG A 651 11.45 -37.77 17.77
CA ARG A 651 10.94 -37.87 16.40
C ARG A 651 10.30 -39.23 16.15
N ASN A 652 9.16 -39.24 15.49
CA ASN A 652 8.50 -40.48 15.08
C ASN A 652 7.59 -40.22 13.86
N ARG A 653 6.65 -41.13 13.60
CA ARG A 653 5.70 -40.98 12.49
C ARG A 653 4.81 -39.73 12.66
N ASP A 654 4.40 -39.42 13.89
CA ASP A 654 3.43 -38.38 14.20
C ASP A 654 4.08 -37.08 14.70
N PHE A 655 5.32 -37.14 15.20
CA PHE A 655 6.07 -35.97 15.67
C PHE A 655 7.28 -35.70 14.78
N LYS A 656 7.29 -34.50 14.20
CA LYS A 656 8.34 -34.03 13.30
C LYS A 656 9.14 -32.93 13.99
N VAL A 657 10.45 -32.99 13.79
CA VAL A 657 11.39 -31.98 14.26
C VAL A 657 12.08 -31.37 13.05
N TRP A 658 11.96 -30.07 12.90
CA TRP A 658 12.57 -29.28 11.84
C TRP A 658 13.72 -28.42 12.36
N LEU A 659 14.65 -28.04 11.48
CA LEU A 659 15.61 -26.97 11.78
C LEU A 659 15.26 -25.72 10.99
N MET A 660 15.43 -24.56 11.60
CA MET A 660 15.45 -23.32 10.85
C MET A 660 16.79 -23.23 10.12
N ALA A 661 16.75 -23.30 8.81
CA ALA A 661 17.92 -23.21 7.95
C ALA A 661 18.28 -21.74 7.73
N GLU A 662 19.06 -21.19 8.65
CA GLU A 662 19.33 -19.75 8.70
C GLU A 662 20.80 -19.39 9.00
N THR A 663 21.66 -20.39 9.18
CA THR A 663 23.11 -20.20 9.32
C THR A 663 23.83 -20.71 8.07
N PRO A 664 24.91 -20.06 7.62
CA PRO A 664 25.69 -20.53 6.48
C PRO A 664 26.24 -21.95 6.69
N SER A 665 26.62 -22.32 7.91
CA SER A 665 27.12 -23.66 8.23
C SER A 665 26.07 -24.74 8.03
N LEU A 666 24.81 -24.49 8.41
CA LEU A 666 23.71 -25.40 8.14
C LEU A 666 23.43 -25.48 6.65
N GLY A 667 23.42 -24.35 5.95
CA GLY A 667 23.28 -24.30 4.49
C GLY A 667 24.32 -25.18 3.77
N ILE A 668 25.59 -25.04 4.14
CA ILE A 668 26.70 -25.79 3.55
C ILE A 668 26.62 -27.29 3.89
N MET A 669 26.36 -27.63 5.15
CA MET A 669 26.35 -29.01 5.67
C MET A 669 24.93 -29.62 5.70
N ALA A 670 24.04 -29.19 4.81
CA ALA A 670 22.65 -29.62 4.80
C ALA A 670 22.49 -31.15 4.65
N ASP A 671 23.44 -31.80 3.97
CA ASP A 671 23.57 -33.26 3.82
C ASP A 671 23.77 -33.99 5.16
N GLU A 672 24.53 -33.42 6.08
CA GLU A 672 24.75 -34.01 7.42
C GLU A 672 23.63 -33.63 8.40
N PHE A 673 23.15 -32.39 8.36
CA PHE A 673 22.03 -31.97 9.22
C PHE A 673 20.74 -32.71 8.89
N SER A 674 20.47 -32.99 7.62
CA SER A 674 19.24 -33.66 7.17
C SER A 674 19.09 -35.07 7.75
N LYS A 675 20.19 -35.78 8.00
CA LYS A 675 20.18 -37.08 8.70
C LYS A 675 19.64 -37.00 10.13
N LEU A 676 19.63 -35.81 10.73
CA LEU A 676 19.22 -35.59 12.11
C LEU A 676 17.79 -35.09 12.24
N VAL A 677 17.10 -34.67 11.16
CA VAL A 677 15.79 -33.98 11.19
C VAL A 677 14.79 -34.48 10.15
N ASP A 678 13.51 -34.10 10.31
CA ASP A 678 12.46 -34.45 9.34
C ASP A 678 12.29 -33.39 8.24
N GLY A 679 12.82 -32.19 8.47
CA GLY A 679 12.67 -31.08 7.54
C GLY A 679 13.41 -29.82 7.95
N PHE A 680 13.35 -28.84 7.07
CA PHE A 680 13.95 -27.53 7.24
C PHE A 680 12.91 -26.44 6.95
N SER A 681 13.03 -25.30 7.62
CA SER A 681 12.43 -24.04 7.15
C SER A 681 13.52 -23.02 6.96
N ILE A 682 13.72 -22.57 5.73
CA ILE A 682 14.72 -21.54 5.41
C ILE A 682 14.29 -20.22 6.04
N GLY A 683 15.11 -19.71 6.97
CA GLY A 683 15.00 -18.36 7.49
C GLY A 683 15.79 -17.44 6.55
N SER A 684 15.16 -17.03 5.45
CA SER A 684 15.86 -16.37 4.34
C SER A 684 16.50 -15.03 4.72
N ASN A 685 15.93 -14.35 5.71
CA ASN A 685 16.50 -13.14 6.29
C ASN A 685 17.87 -13.37 6.93
N ASP A 686 17.93 -14.25 7.93
CA ASP A 686 19.13 -14.57 8.68
C ASP A 686 20.15 -15.34 7.81
N MET A 687 19.66 -16.17 6.87
CA MET A 687 20.51 -16.79 5.85
C MET A 687 21.20 -15.72 4.98
N THR A 688 20.47 -14.71 4.50
CA THR A 688 21.02 -13.62 3.70
C THR A 688 22.03 -12.80 4.51
N GLN A 689 21.70 -12.48 5.76
CA GLN A 689 22.62 -11.81 6.68
C GLN A 689 23.92 -12.61 6.88
N GLY A 690 23.81 -13.92 7.13
CA GLY A 690 24.97 -14.77 7.38
C GLY A 690 25.83 -15.01 6.14
N VAL A 691 25.20 -15.22 4.98
CA VAL A 691 25.92 -15.49 3.71
C VAL A 691 26.63 -14.23 3.21
N LEU A 692 25.99 -13.08 3.30
CA LEU A 692 26.54 -11.80 2.85
C LEU A 692 27.35 -11.07 3.94
N MET A 693 27.33 -11.57 5.18
CA MET A 693 27.94 -10.94 6.35
C MET A 693 27.47 -9.50 6.57
N ILE A 694 26.14 -9.32 6.55
CA ILE A 694 25.49 -8.02 6.71
C ILE A 694 24.54 -8.02 7.90
N ASP A 695 24.38 -6.85 8.52
CA ASP A 695 23.30 -6.58 9.43
C ASP A 695 22.20 -5.84 8.66
N ARG A 696 21.00 -6.43 8.59
CA ARG A 696 19.87 -5.80 7.88
C ARG A 696 19.33 -4.57 8.61
N ASP A 697 19.59 -4.45 9.92
CA ASP A 697 19.22 -3.27 10.70
C ASP A 697 20.23 -2.13 10.47
N SER A 698 21.33 -2.39 9.75
CA SER A 698 22.27 -1.35 9.32
C SER A 698 21.64 -0.45 8.27
N GLU A 699 21.28 0.77 8.68
CA GLU A 699 20.75 1.79 7.80
C GLU A 699 21.65 2.02 6.57
N ARG A 700 22.98 1.98 6.75
CA ARG A 700 23.95 2.20 5.66
C ARG A 700 23.93 1.07 4.63
N LEU A 701 23.97 -0.19 5.08
CA LEU A 701 23.93 -1.32 4.15
C LEU A 701 22.57 -1.44 3.48
N GLY A 702 21.48 -1.12 4.20
CA GLY A 702 20.14 -1.02 3.64
C GLY A 702 20.04 0.02 2.51
N GLN A 703 20.54 1.24 2.73
CA GLN A 703 20.58 2.30 1.71
C GLN A 703 21.44 1.94 0.49
N MET A 704 22.47 1.12 0.68
CA MET A 704 23.34 0.63 -0.39
C MET A 704 22.75 -0.58 -1.14
N GLY A 705 21.59 -1.11 -0.71
CA GLY A 705 20.93 -2.24 -1.36
C GLY A 705 21.63 -3.58 -1.17
N TYR A 706 22.41 -3.76 -0.09
CA TYR A 706 23.15 -5.01 0.15
C TYR A 706 22.26 -6.18 0.58
N PHE A 707 21.09 -5.90 1.16
CA PHE A 707 20.15 -6.94 1.58
C PHE A 707 19.23 -7.31 0.41
N ASP A 708 19.58 -8.37 -0.32
CA ASP A 708 18.74 -8.96 -1.36
C ASP A 708 18.79 -10.49 -1.28
N GLU A 709 17.66 -11.12 -0.99
CA GLU A 709 17.54 -12.58 -0.87
C GLU A 709 17.75 -13.29 -2.23
N ARG A 710 17.72 -12.54 -3.33
CA ARG A 710 17.95 -13.04 -4.70
C ARG A 710 19.42 -13.07 -5.07
N GLU A 711 20.32 -12.59 -4.21
CA GLU A 711 21.76 -12.64 -4.44
C GLU A 711 22.18 -14.06 -4.84
N PRO A 712 22.96 -14.25 -5.94
CA PRO A 712 23.34 -15.58 -6.42
C PRO A 712 23.97 -16.48 -5.35
N ALA A 713 24.75 -15.91 -4.42
CA ALA A 713 25.32 -16.69 -3.31
C ALA A 713 24.23 -17.30 -2.41
N VAL A 714 23.20 -16.51 -2.07
CA VAL A 714 22.07 -16.94 -1.25
C VAL A 714 21.25 -18.00 -2.00
N LYS A 715 20.91 -17.75 -3.28
CA LYS A 715 20.18 -18.71 -4.11
C LYS A 715 20.91 -20.05 -4.25
N ARG A 716 22.23 -20.04 -4.44
CA ARG A 716 23.04 -21.27 -4.53
C ARG A 716 23.00 -22.09 -3.26
N ILE A 717 23.13 -21.44 -2.10
CA ILE A 717 23.04 -22.12 -0.80
C ILE A 717 21.64 -22.69 -0.58
N ILE A 718 20.59 -21.94 -0.91
CA ILE A 718 19.21 -22.42 -0.81
C ILE A 718 18.98 -23.62 -1.73
N ALA A 719 19.41 -23.55 -2.99
CA ALA A 719 19.25 -24.64 -3.95
C ALA A 719 20.01 -25.91 -3.54
N HIS A 720 21.24 -25.76 -3.04
CA HIS A 720 22.03 -26.86 -2.46
C HIS A 720 21.31 -27.49 -1.27
N LEU A 721 20.81 -26.67 -0.35
CA LEU A 721 20.08 -27.15 0.83
C LEU A 721 18.83 -27.93 0.44
N ILE A 722 18.02 -27.42 -0.50
CA ILE A 722 16.81 -28.10 -0.98
C ILE A 722 17.18 -29.49 -1.51
N LYS A 723 18.18 -29.54 -2.39
CA LYS A 723 18.66 -30.80 -2.97
C LYS A 723 19.17 -31.79 -1.92
N ALA A 724 20.09 -31.36 -1.05
CA ALA A 724 20.71 -32.22 -0.04
C ALA A 724 19.69 -32.74 1.00
N ALA A 725 18.68 -31.93 1.34
CA ALA A 725 17.59 -32.33 2.22
C ALA A 725 16.70 -33.41 1.56
N HIS A 726 16.34 -33.23 0.29
CA HIS A 726 15.53 -34.21 -0.46
C HIS A 726 16.23 -35.54 -0.66
N GLU A 727 17.55 -35.55 -0.82
CA GLU A 727 18.35 -36.79 -0.89
C GLU A 727 18.21 -37.67 0.38
N ASN A 728 17.90 -37.05 1.53
CA ASN A 728 17.63 -37.75 2.79
C ASN A 728 16.11 -37.84 3.12
N GLY A 729 15.23 -37.46 2.19
CA GLY A 729 13.78 -37.51 2.38
C GLY A 729 13.21 -36.45 3.33
N CYS A 730 13.98 -35.40 3.64
CA CYS A 730 13.53 -34.28 4.46
C CYS A 730 12.72 -33.27 3.63
N THR A 731 11.66 -32.72 4.21
CA THR A 731 10.89 -31.64 3.56
C THR A 731 11.55 -30.29 3.76
N VAL A 732 11.50 -29.41 2.77
CA VAL A 732 12.05 -28.05 2.85
C VAL A 732 10.96 -27.01 2.63
N SER A 733 10.79 -26.16 3.64
CA SER A 733 9.97 -24.95 3.61
C SER A 733 10.84 -23.71 3.56
N ILE A 734 10.24 -22.56 3.28
CA ILE A 734 10.83 -21.24 3.52
C ILE A 734 9.85 -20.39 4.31
N CYS A 735 10.37 -19.53 5.18
CA CYS A 735 9.59 -18.54 5.92
C CYS A 735 10.26 -17.17 5.81
N GLY A 736 9.44 -16.14 5.54
CA GLY A 736 9.90 -14.79 5.27
C GLY A 736 8.96 -14.11 4.28
N GLU A 737 9.15 -12.81 4.06
CA GLU A 737 8.31 -12.04 3.14
C GLU A 737 8.86 -12.05 1.71
N GLY A 738 10.10 -12.50 1.51
CA GLY A 738 10.75 -12.62 0.21
C GLY A 738 9.86 -13.26 -0.86
N PRO A 739 9.37 -14.50 -0.67
CA PRO A 739 8.56 -15.17 -1.68
C PRO A 739 7.24 -14.46 -2.02
N SER A 740 6.65 -13.70 -1.10
CA SER A 740 5.44 -12.91 -1.38
C SER A 740 5.74 -11.57 -2.04
N ASN A 741 6.89 -10.96 -1.73
CA ASN A 741 7.26 -9.62 -2.21
C ASN A 741 8.09 -9.67 -3.51
N LEU A 742 8.74 -10.79 -3.79
CA LEU A 742 9.68 -10.99 -4.90
C LEU A 742 9.21 -12.16 -5.78
N PRO A 743 8.38 -11.90 -6.82
CA PRO A 743 7.81 -12.95 -7.66
C PRO A 743 8.83 -13.84 -8.37
N ASP A 744 10.00 -13.29 -8.70
CA ASP A 744 11.15 -13.97 -9.31
C ASP A 744 11.85 -14.92 -8.32
N PHE A 745 11.93 -14.53 -7.05
CA PHE A 745 12.43 -15.39 -5.98
C PHE A 745 11.49 -16.58 -5.73
N ALA A 746 10.17 -16.34 -5.74
CA ALA A 746 9.19 -17.43 -5.66
C ALA A 746 9.30 -18.41 -6.84
N GLU A 747 9.49 -17.91 -8.06
CA GLU A 747 9.72 -18.76 -9.24
C GLU A 747 10.99 -19.61 -9.09
N PHE A 748 12.08 -19.01 -8.60
CA PHE A 748 13.32 -19.74 -8.27
C PHE A 748 13.06 -20.88 -7.29
N LEU A 749 12.36 -20.62 -6.17
CA LEU A 749 12.11 -21.63 -5.14
C LEU A 749 11.27 -22.80 -5.65
N VAL A 750 10.21 -22.51 -6.41
CA VAL A 750 9.36 -23.56 -7.02
C VAL A 750 10.16 -24.38 -8.03
N ARG A 751 11.02 -23.74 -8.84
CA ARG A 751 11.90 -24.44 -9.79
C ARG A 751 12.99 -25.25 -9.11
N ALA A 752 13.50 -24.78 -7.98
CA ALA A 752 14.45 -25.50 -7.14
C ALA A 752 13.81 -26.71 -6.43
N GLY A 753 12.47 -26.79 -6.42
CA GLY A 753 11.73 -27.94 -5.92
C GLY A 753 11.21 -27.80 -4.49
N ILE A 754 11.10 -26.58 -3.95
CA ILE A 754 10.68 -26.38 -2.56
C ILE A 754 9.31 -27.04 -2.26
N ASP A 755 9.18 -27.67 -1.08
CA ASP A 755 7.95 -28.38 -0.69
C ASP A 755 6.85 -27.44 -0.22
N SER A 756 7.23 -26.35 0.47
CA SER A 756 6.27 -25.37 0.99
C SER A 756 6.83 -23.95 1.10
N ILE A 757 5.95 -22.97 0.99
CA ILE A 757 6.24 -21.54 1.19
C ILE A 757 5.32 -21.00 2.28
N SER A 758 5.89 -20.47 3.36
CA SER A 758 5.16 -19.94 4.50
C SER A 758 5.14 -18.41 4.48
N VAL A 759 3.96 -17.82 4.27
CA VAL A 759 3.76 -16.36 4.08
C VAL A 759 2.84 -15.74 5.13
N ASN A 760 2.78 -14.41 5.19
CA ASN A 760 1.82 -13.72 6.04
C ASN A 760 0.37 -13.97 5.55
N ASN A 761 -0.59 -13.79 6.46
CA ASN A 761 -2.01 -14.12 6.24
C ASN A 761 -2.63 -13.43 5.01
N ASP A 762 -2.27 -12.18 4.76
CA ASP A 762 -2.71 -11.35 3.65
C ASP A 762 -2.17 -11.81 2.29
N ALA A 763 -0.99 -12.44 2.28
CA ALA A 763 -0.32 -12.92 1.08
C ALA A 763 -0.71 -14.36 0.68
N VAL A 764 -1.40 -15.13 1.52
CA VAL A 764 -1.70 -16.57 1.28
C VAL A 764 -2.33 -16.79 -0.09
N LEU A 765 -3.41 -16.08 -0.41
CA LEU A 765 -4.16 -16.29 -1.65
C LEU A 765 -3.37 -15.84 -2.89
N ALA A 766 -2.68 -14.71 -2.80
CA ALA A 766 -1.87 -14.17 -3.89
C ALA A 766 -0.69 -15.10 -4.21
N THR A 767 0.05 -15.52 -3.19
CA THR A 767 1.17 -16.47 -3.33
C THR A 767 0.70 -17.80 -3.91
N LYS A 768 -0.46 -18.33 -3.47
CA LYS A 768 -1.01 -19.57 -4.02
C LYS A 768 -1.36 -19.47 -5.51
N LYS A 769 -1.97 -18.36 -5.94
CA LYS A 769 -2.26 -18.09 -7.35
C LYS A 769 -0.98 -17.94 -8.18
N HIS A 770 0.03 -17.28 -7.62
CA HIS A 770 1.34 -17.11 -8.28
C HIS A 770 2.08 -18.45 -8.44
N VAL A 771 2.16 -19.26 -7.38
CA VAL A 771 2.76 -20.61 -7.42
C VAL A 771 2.04 -21.50 -8.43
N ALA A 772 0.71 -21.49 -8.46
CA ALA A 772 -0.05 -22.25 -9.47
C ALA A 772 0.31 -21.84 -10.91
N SER A 773 0.47 -20.53 -11.16
CA SER A 773 0.92 -20.01 -12.45
C SER A 773 2.33 -20.48 -12.82
N ILE A 774 3.26 -20.48 -11.86
CA ILE A 774 4.62 -20.98 -12.06
C ILE A 774 4.63 -22.48 -12.36
N GLU A 775 3.90 -23.29 -11.60
CA GLU A 775 3.80 -24.73 -11.84
C GLU A 775 3.21 -25.03 -13.22
N GLN A 776 2.17 -24.30 -13.62
CA GLN A 776 1.59 -24.41 -14.96
C GLN A 776 2.61 -24.04 -16.05
N LYS A 777 3.39 -22.96 -15.84
CA LYS A 777 4.48 -22.56 -16.74
C LYS A 777 5.52 -23.67 -16.88
N ILE A 778 5.95 -24.30 -15.79
CA ILE A 778 6.91 -25.42 -15.80
C ILE A 778 6.36 -26.63 -16.58
N ILE A 779 5.06 -26.95 -16.42
CA ILE A 779 4.42 -28.04 -17.17
C ILE A 779 4.43 -27.75 -18.68
N LEU A 780 4.06 -26.53 -19.08
CA LEU A 780 4.04 -26.11 -20.48
C LEU A 780 5.45 -26.11 -21.10
N GLU A 781 6.45 -25.65 -20.36
CA GLU A 781 7.86 -25.71 -20.76
C GLU A 781 8.29 -27.16 -21.01
N ARG A 782 7.99 -28.09 -20.10
CA ARG A 782 8.31 -29.52 -20.26
C ARG A 782 7.61 -30.15 -21.49
N LEU A 783 6.35 -29.80 -21.75
CA LEU A 783 5.64 -30.27 -22.94
C LEU A 783 6.27 -29.73 -24.23
N ALA A 784 6.67 -28.44 -24.24
CA ALA A 784 7.38 -27.84 -25.36
C ALA A 784 8.75 -28.51 -25.59
N GLU A 785 9.49 -28.84 -24.53
CA GLU A 785 10.76 -29.56 -24.60
C GLU A 785 10.57 -30.96 -25.22
N GLN A 786 9.57 -31.71 -24.77
CA GLN A 786 9.24 -33.03 -25.33
C GLN A 786 8.86 -32.95 -26.81
N ALA A 787 8.06 -31.95 -27.20
CA ALA A 787 7.69 -31.73 -28.59
C ALA A 787 8.91 -31.37 -29.46
N ALA A 788 9.84 -30.56 -28.95
CA ALA A 788 11.07 -30.22 -29.64
C ALA A 788 11.99 -31.43 -29.82
N LEU A 789 12.14 -32.27 -28.78
CA LEU A 789 12.87 -33.54 -28.85
C LEU A 789 12.27 -34.49 -29.89
N ALA A 790 10.94 -34.65 -29.89
CA ALA A 790 10.22 -35.47 -30.88
C ALA A 790 10.40 -34.94 -32.31
N ALA A 791 10.57 -33.62 -32.48
CA ALA A 791 10.83 -32.98 -33.76
C ALA A 791 12.33 -32.92 -34.15
N GLY A 792 13.23 -33.54 -33.38
CA GLY A 792 14.68 -33.53 -33.64
C GLY A 792 15.34 -32.17 -33.50
N ARG A 793 14.74 -31.22 -32.77
CA ARG A 793 15.29 -29.87 -32.57
C ARG A 793 16.25 -29.85 -31.37
N PRO A 794 17.39 -29.15 -31.46
CA PRO A 794 18.30 -29.02 -30.33
C PRO A 794 17.66 -28.20 -29.20
N LEU A 795 17.70 -28.72 -27.98
CA LEU A 795 17.30 -28.00 -26.78
C LEU A 795 18.46 -27.18 -26.25
N LYS A 796 18.27 -25.87 -26.11
CA LYS A 796 19.20 -25.01 -25.37
C LYS A 796 18.57 -24.67 -24.03
N LYS A 797 18.88 -25.45 -22.99
CA LYS A 797 18.42 -25.14 -21.63
C LYS A 797 19.28 -24.01 -21.07
N PRO A 798 18.69 -22.91 -20.59
CA PRO A 798 19.46 -21.95 -19.80
C PRO A 798 19.96 -22.65 -18.54
N THR A 799 21.26 -22.56 -18.28
CA THR A 799 21.82 -22.97 -17.00
C THR A 799 21.29 -22.01 -15.93
N PRO A 800 20.62 -22.49 -14.88
CA PRO A 800 20.19 -21.63 -13.80
C PRO A 800 21.39 -20.92 -13.14
N ASP A 801 21.25 -19.64 -12.82
CA ASP A 801 22.30 -18.82 -12.17
C ASP A 801 22.64 -19.29 -10.74
N TRP A 802 21.80 -20.16 -10.20
CA TRP A 802 21.91 -20.76 -8.87
C TRP A 802 22.47 -22.19 -8.86
N GLU A 803 22.90 -22.76 -9.99
CA GLU A 803 23.61 -24.04 -9.94
C GLU A 803 24.97 -23.87 -9.25
N TRP A 804 25.24 -24.76 -8.29
CA TRP A 804 26.55 -24.86 -7.64
C TRP A 804 27.51 -25.53 -8.62
N THR A 805 28.28 -24.73 -9.36
CA THR A 805 29.33 -25.28 -10.24
C THR A 805 30.44 -25.88 -9.35
N PRO A 806 30.78 -27.16 -9.50
CA PRO A 806 31.83 -27.81 -8.70
C PRO A 806 33.20 -27.16 -8.84
#